data_AF-A0A7V0U4G8-F1
#
_entry.id   AF-A0A7V0U4G8-F1
#
_cell.length_a   1.000
_cell.length_b   1.000
_cell.length_c   1.000
_cell.angle_alpha   90.00
_cell.angle_beta   90.00
_cell.angle_gamma   90.00
#
_symmetry.space_group_name_H-M   'P 1'
#
loop_
_entity.id
_entity.type
_entity.pdbx_description
1 polymer ?
#
loop_
_entity_poly.entity_id
_entity_poly.type
_entity_poly.pdbx_seq_one_letter_code
_entity_poly.pdbx_strand_id
1 'polypeptide(L)'
;MVYSPTYQIREPWMGTILIGRSHVDAPTGMVCSTHCRRWLVNMMGKGNWTKWIGVALLVSALAVTASAAYFDEIIIQEAATSGAAVLQLQAGEIDAYAFSLGDADLLAIVQDDPNLKYYMAFGGFNDLTFNPAGPILPDGRLNPFGDARFREAMHWLVDREYIVNEIAKGLATAKYSYLNSAFADAVRYRDIMDAIEDYYAHDQDKAYAMMTDILEGYGAYLEGGMWYFDGAPLEIIVLIRVEDERLQIGRYVAGLLEEFGFTVTRTERVARELSPLWISSNPADGLWNVYTGGWIAVAISRDQGTGFNQFHTDRILPWPLFQALEEDMLVGLVDGRGEPIDDLWVVLDDLYNRRYATLEERRDLFETALWGCMAFNAVNMWLIDNASFAPMRADVDFATDLAGGLVGSSMWANIAYRMDAAGNPIDGGTLRVATSTLFIEPWNPIAGSNWVYDMFPIRATGDDGSGMDTNTGLIAPLYFERSEITIKEGLPVGVTDGEEWCTLTFADEIVVPGDAWADWDAVSQTFITVAEKYPDGVTANRKSVVYYPESLYDVPLHDGSTISIADFVLGMILSFDRAKPESAIYDESAVPGYNSFMSAFRGVKIVSENPLVIETYSDLYTLDAENGTSTWFPYYSQGPGFWHVITAMILAEQEKIMSFSEDKAQALEIIWANLITGPSLPVLETYVIASQNTGFIPYEPTMGQYLTEAEATARWSNLLNFYNDKGHFWVASGPYYLDGVFPTEKVIVLKKFADYPFPADKWQYLIDERP
;
A
#
# COMPACT_ATOMS: atom_id res chain seq x y z
N MET A 1 -9.49 3.35 -4.82
CA MET A 1 -8.40 3.28 -3.83
C MET A 1 -7.26 4.13 -4.35
N VAL A 2 -6.96 5.28 -3.74
CA VAL A 2 -5.77 6.09 -4.08
C VAL A 2 -4.77 5.82 -2.96
N TYR A 3 -3.71 5.07 -3.23
CA TYR A 3 -2.64 4.83 -2.27
C TYR A 3 -1.63 5.98 -2.36
N SER A 4 -1.40 6.65 -1.23
CA SER A 4 -0.16 7.38 -0.96
C SER A 4 0.61 6.55 0.08
N PRO A 5 1.83 6.07 -0.22
CA PRO A 5 2.59 5.26 0.73
C PRO A 5 3.40 6.19 1.64
N THR A 6 3.04 6.31 2.91
CA THR A 6 3.96 6.89 3.92
C THR A 6 3.69 6.31 5.31
N TYR A 7 4.52 5.36 5.77
CA TYR A 7 4.56 4.90 7.18
C TYR A 7 5.84 4.12 7.47
N GLN A 8 6.38 4.12 8.73
CA GLN A 8 7.08 2.98 9.44
C GLN A 8 8.18 3.15 10.56
N ILE A 9 8.14 2.46 11.75
CA ILE A 9 8.89 2.47 13.08
C ILE A 9 9.82 1.24 13.40
N ARG A 10 10.67 1.28 14.48
CA ARG A 10 10.85 0.30 15.66
C ARG A 10 11.97 0.72 16.69
N GLU A 11 11.93 0.61 18.06
CA GLU A 11 12.02 -0.46 19.13
C GLU A 11 13.44 -0.98 19.56
N PRO A 12 13.75 -1.72 20.70
CA PRO A 12 13.13 -1.96 22.06
C PRO A 12 14.09 -2.15 23.33
N TRP A 13 13.48 -2.37 24.53
CA TRP A 13 13.89 -3.16 25.76
C TRP A 13 14.29 -2.51 27.13
N MET A 14 13.56 -2.87 28.22
CA MET A 14 14.12 -3.55 29.43
C MET A 14 13.06 -4.07 30.43
N GLY A 15 13.13 -5.37 30.74
CA GLY A 15 12.34 -6.03 31.79
C GLY A 15 13.05 -6.08 33.14
N THR A 16 12.28 -5.97 34.24
CA THR A 16 12.72 -6.12 35.63
C THR A 16 12.10 -7.40 36.22
N ILE A 17 12.93 -8.37 36.65
CA ILE A 17 12.52 -9.50 37.50
C ILE A 17 13.43 -9.62 38.73
N LEU A 18 12.78 -10.01 39.82
CA LEU A 18 13.12 -9.98 41.23
C LEU A 18 14.35 -10.77 41.70
N ILE A 19 14.88 -10.27 42.82
CA ILE A 19 16.01 -10.73 43.63
C ILE A 19 15.69 -12.01 44.41
N GLY A 20 16.56 -13.02 44.30
CA GLY A 20 16.64 -14.18 45.20
C GLY A 20 18.09 -14.44 45.63
N ARG A 21 18.36 -14.37 46.96
CA ARG A 21 19.67 -14.48 47.61
C ARG A 21 20.28 -15.90 47.60
N SER A 22 21.60 -16.00 47.44
CA SER A 22 22.57 -16.67 48.35
C SER A 22 24.00 -16.58 47.73
N HIS A 23 24.95 -15.86 48.36
CA HIS A 23 26.11 -16.39 49.13
C HIS A 23 26.86 -17.50 48.36
N VAL A 24 28.15 -17.38 47.97
CA VAL A 24 29.38 -17.29 48.79
C VAL A 24 30.62 -17.06 47.87
N ASP A 25 31.58 -16.26 48.35
CA ASP A 25 33.05 -16.16 48.10
C ASP A 25 33.69 -15.82 46.71
N ALA A 26 34.52 -14.77 46.76
CA ALA A 26 35.65 -14.45 45.87
C ALA A 26 36.96 -15.16 46.37
N PRO A 27 38.21 -14.92 45.87
CA PRO A 27 38.70 -13.99 44.83
C PRO A 27 39.89 -14.49 43.95
N THR A 28 40.50 -13.54 43.19
CA THR A 28 41.85 -13.49 42.56
C THR A 28 41.95 -14.03 41.12
N GLY A 29 42.61 -13.45 40.12
CA GLY A 29 43.55 -12.33 39.84
C GLY A 29 44.13 -12.64 38.43
N MET A 30 44.41 -11.74 37.48
CA MET A 30 45.71 -11.08 37.24
C MET A 30 45.77 -10.52 35.79
N VAL A 31 46.01 -9.21 35.65
CA VAL A 31 46.99 -8.46 34.80
C VAL A 31 47.40 -8.96 33.39
N CYS A 32 47.04 -8.15 32.36
CA CYS A 32 47.84 -7.45 31.31
C CYS A 32 49.00 -8.15 30.53
N SER A 33 48.99 -8.12 29.19
CA SER A 33 49.90 -7.28 28.36
C SER A 33 49.94 -7.63 26.85
N THR A 34 50.14 -6.57 26.07
CA THR A 34 50.30 -6.40 24.61
C THR A 34 51.71 -6.81 24.12
N HIS A 35 51.85 -7.39 22.91
CA HIS A 35 52.91 -7.12 21.89
C HIS A 35 52.92 -8.19 20.77
N CYS A 36 52.84 -7.78 19.49
CA CYS A 36 53.74 -8.22 18.40
C CYS A 36 53.36 -7.62 17.03
N ARG A 37 54.06 -6.54 16.64
CA ARG A 37 54.32 -6.14 15.24
C ARG A 37 55.84 -6.14 15.05
N ARG A 38 56.38 -6.97 14.15
CA ARG A 38 57.61 -6.75 13.34
C ARG A 38 58.14 -8.08 12.80
N TRP A 39 57.89 -8.37 11.53
CA TRP A 39 58.76 -9.24 10.73
C TRP A 39 58.58 -8.92 9.24
N LEU A 40 59.32 -7.92 8.74
CA LEU A 40 59.47 -7.63 7.31
C LEU A 40 60.58 -6.58 7.13
N VAL A 41 61.84 -6.97 7.31
CA VAL A 41 63.03 -6.42 6.63
C VAL A 41 64.19 -7.35 6.98
N ASN A 42 64.58 -8.24 6.06
CA ASN A 42 65.96 -8.64 5.80
C ASN A 42 66.00 -9.77 4.76
N MET A 43 66.37 -9.43 3.52
CA MET A 43 67.44 -10.04 2.74
C MET A 43 67.22 -9.78 1.24
N MET A 44 67.86 -8.71 0.75
CA MET A 44 68.28 -8.62 -0.64
C MET A 44 69.72 -9.14 -0.74
N GLY A 45 69.98 -10.08 -1.65
CA GLY A 45 71.31 -10.63 -1.86
C GLY A 45 71.45 -11.64 -2.99
N LYS A 46 71.46 -11.13 -4.23
CA LYS A 46 72.19 -11.63 -5.43
C LYS A 46 71.83 -13.02 -6.03
N GLY A 47 71.30 -12.97 -7.26
CA GLY A 47 71.84 -13.72 -8.40
C GLY A 47 71.05 -14.95 -8.87
N ASN A 48 70.14 -14.78 -9.84
CA ASN A 48 70.29 -15.37 -11.17
C ASN A 48 69.09 -14.99 -12.07
N TRP A 49 69.39 -14.20 -13.10
CA TRP A 49 68.52 -13.97 -14.23
C TRP A 49 68.58 -15.17 -15.16
N THR A 50 67.49 -15.93 -15.25
CA THR A 50 66.90 -16.54 -16.47
C THR A 50 66.11 -17.80 -16.12
N LYS A 51 64.94 -17.92 -16.75
CA LYS A 51 63.97 -19.02 -16.71
C LYS A 51 63.08 -19.00 -15.47
N TRP A 52 61.89 -18.40 -15.61
CA TRP A 52 60.59 -19.06 -15.56
C TRP A 52 59.55 -17.99 -15.91
N ILE A 53 59.31 -17.82 -17.22
CA ILE A 53 58.07 -17.24 -17.72
C ILE A 53 57.04 -18.35 -17.55
N GLY A 54 56.29 -18.27 -16.45
CA GLY A 54 55.24 -19.21 -16.09
C GLY A 54 54.10 -18.39 -15.50
N VAL A 55 53.10 -18.15 -16.34
CA VAL A 55 51.76 -17.61 -16.08
C VAL A 55 51.37 -17.62 -14.60
N ALA A 56 51.34 -16.45 -13.98
CA ALA A 56 50.54 -16.15 -12.80
C ALA A 56 49.64 -14.95 -13.12
N LEU A 57 48.76 -15.13 -14.11
CA LEU A 57 47.51 -14.38 -14.18
C LEU A 57 46.61 -14.99 -13.11
N LEU A 58 46.69 -14.44 -11.90
CA LEU A 58 45.57 -14.49 -10.96
C LEU A 58 44.45 -13.68 -11.62
N VAL A 59 43.68 -14.35 -12.47
CA VAL A 59 42.29 -13.96 -12.70
C VAL A 59 41.62 -14.20 -11.36
N SER A 60 41.50 -13.14 -10.56
CA SER A 60 40.39 -13.05 -9.63
C SER A 60 39.16 -13.27 -10.49
N ALA A 61 38.59 -14.48 -10.40
CA ALA A 61 37.23 -14.70 -10.83
C ALA A 61 36.43 -13.65 -10.06
N LEU A 62 36.00 -12.59 -10.75
CA LEU A 62 34.84 -11.84 -10.34
C LEU A 62 33.78 -12.92 -10.20
N ALA A 63 33.44 -13.27 -8.95
CA ALA A 63 32.20 -13.96 -8.70
C ALA A 63 31.17 -13.05 -9.37
N VAL A 64 30.58 -13.52 -10.47
CA VAL A 64 29.34 -12.94 -10.97
C VAL A 64 28.38 -13.20 -9.83
N THR A 65 28.21 -12.21 -8.96
CA THR A 65 27.10 -12.22 -8.01
C THR A 65 25.86 -12.34 -8.86
N ALA A 66 25.10 -13.43 -8.67
CA ALA A 66 23.86 -13.64 -9.39
C ALA A 66 23.00 -12.38 -9.26
N SER A 67 22.30 -12.01 -10.33
CA SER A 67 21.31 -10.91 -10.28
C SER A 67 20.17 -11.31 -9.35
N ALA A 68 19.53 -10.34 -8.67
CA ALA A 68 18.42 -10.61 -7.76
C ALA A 68 17.19 -11.26 -8.41
N ALA A 69 17.11 -11.24 -9.74
CA ALA A 69 16.20 -12.07 -10.50
C ALA A 69 16.77 -13.50 -10.64
N TYR A 70 16.38 -14.46 -9.80
CA TYR A 70 16.86 -15.84 -9.92
C TYR A 70 16.20 -16.61 -11.07
N PHE A 71 14.88 -16.56 -11.22
CA PHE A 71 14.17 -17.35 -12.24
C PHE A 71 14.41 -16.77 -13.64
N ASP A 72 14.49 -17.62 -14.67
CA ASP A 72 14.57 -17.16 -16.07
C ASP A 72 13.20 -16.64 -16.56
N GLU A 73 12.13 -17.26 -16.05
CA GLU A 73 10.75 -17.03 -16.46
C GLU A 73 9.81 -17.14 -15.27
N ILE A 74 8.80 -16.25 -15.23
CA ILE A 74 7.68 -16.34 -14.30
C ILE A 74 6.39 -16.41 -15.11
N ILE A 75 5.59 -17.44 -14.84
CA ILE A 75 4.26 -17.60 -15.41
C ILE A 75 3.25 -17.31 -14.30
N ILE A 76 2.41 -16.31 -14.50
CA ILE A 76 1.35 -15.93 -13.56
C ILE A 76 0.01 -16.27 -14.20
N GLN A 77 -0.82 -17.05 -13.51
CA GLN A 77 -2.09 -17.56 -14.04
C GLN A 77 -3.24 -17.46 -13.03
N GLU A 78 -4.48 -17.52 -13.50
CA GLU A 78 -5.65 -17.64 -12.63
C GLU A 78 -5.86 -19.09 -12.15
N ALA A 79 -6.18 -19.25 -10.87
CA ALA A 79 -6.75 -20.48 -10.33
C ALA A 79 -8.24 -20.28 -10.03
N ALA A 80 -9.07 -21.22 -10.48
CA ALA A 80 -10.53 -21.11 -10.39
C ALA A 80 -11.07 -21.02 -8.96
N THR A 81 -10.41 -21.70 -8.01
CA THR A 81 -10.74 -21.66 -6.57
C THR A 81 -9.49 -21.87 -5.73
N SER A 82 -9.52 -21.44 -4.47
CA SER A 82 -8.45 -21.69 -3.49
C SER A 82 -8.15 -23.19 -3.31
N GLY A 83 -9.18 -24.03 -3.26
CA GLY A 83 -9.00 -25.48 -3.17
C GLY A 83 -8.34 -26.07 -4.42
N ALA A 84 -8.66 -25.55 -5.62
CA ALA A 84 -7.99 -25.96 -6.85
C ALA A 84 -6.50 -25.55 -6.85
N ALA A 85 -6.18 -24.36 -6.33
CA ALA A 85 -4.79 -23.91 -6.20
C ALA A 85 -3.98 -24.82 -5.27
N VAL A 86 -4.53 -25.23 -4.11
CA VAL A 86 -3.86 -26.19 -3.21
C VAL A 86 -3.63 -27.53 -3.91
N LEU A 87 -4.60 -28.04 -4.66
CA LEU A 87 -4.42 -29.29 -5.44
C LEU A 87 -3.34 -29.15 -6.53
N GLN A 88 -3.28 -28.02 -7.21
CA GLN A 88 -2.23 -27.73 -8.21
C GLN A 88 -0.84 -27.65 -7.58
N LEU A 89 -0.73 -27.10 -6.36
CA LEU A 89 0.51 -27.10 -5.58
C LEU A 89 0.96 -28.52 -5.23
N GLN A 90 0.06 -29.37 -4.74
CA GLN A 90 0.35 -30.78 -4.44
C GLN A 90 0.76 -31.58 -5.68
N ALA A 91 0.16 -31.26 -6.83
CA ALA A 91 0.51 -31.85 -8.12
C ALA A 91 1.83 -31.30 -8.71
N GLY A 92 2.37 -30.21 -8.16
CA GLY A 92 3.54 -29.51 -8.70
C GLY A 92 3.28 -28.78 -10.02
N GLU A 93 2.02 -28.48 -10.32
CA GLU A 93 1.60 -27.72 -11.51
C GLU A 93 1.82 -26.21 -11.34
N ILE A 94 1.74 -25.73 -10.10
CA ILE A 94 2.16 -24.38 -9.69
C ILE A 94 3.15 -24.48 -8.52
N ASP A 95 3.89 -23.41 -8.30
CA ASP A 95 4.92 -23.29 -7.26
C ASP A 95 4.48 -22.46 -6.07
N ALA A 96 3.61 -21.47 -6.30
CA ALA A 96 3.02 -20.63 -5.26
C ALA A 96 1.60 -20.20 -5.63
N TYR A 97 0.77 -20.00 -4.61
CA TYR A 97 -0.47 -19.24 -4.74
C TYR A 97 -0.29 -17.89 -4.04
N ALA A 98 -0.32 -16.80 -4.80
CA ALA A 98 0.04 -15.47 -4.31
C ALA A 98 -0.99 -14.90 -3.32
N PHE A 99 -2.28 -15.21 -3.53
CA PHE A 99 -3.35 -14.62 -2.75
C PHE A 99 -3.51 -15.31 -1.39
N SER A 100 -3.71 -14.52 -0.34
CA SER A 100 -3.81 -15.06 1.01
C SER A 100 -5.13 -15.80 1.24
N LEU A 101 -5.06 -16.94 1.91
CA LEU A 101 -6.18 -17.83 2.23
C LEU A 101 -6.54 -17.74 3.71
N GLY A 102 -7.85 -17.64 4.02
CA GLY A 102 -8.39 -17.66 5.39
C GLY A 102 -9.06 -18.98 5.78
N ASP A 103 -8.86 -20.06 5.01
CA ASP A 103 -9.55 -21.34 5.21
C ASP A 103 -8.69 -22.30 6.06
N ALA A 104 -9.15 -22.59 7.28
CA ALA A 104 -8.43 -23.46 8.22
C ALA A 104 -8.36 -24.92 7.77
N ASP A 105 -9.33 -25.42 6.99
CA ASP A 105 -9.30 -26.79 6.48
C ASP A 105 -8.26 -26.90 5.35
N LEU A 106 -8.13 -25.88 4.50
CA LEU A 106 -7.03 -25.79 3.52
C LEU A 106 -5.67 -25.61 4.21
N LEU A 107 -5.59 -24.84 5.30
CA LEU A 107 -4.35 -24.71 6.06
C LEU A 107 -3.88 -26.05 6.61
N ALA A 108 -4.80 -26.85 7.18
CA ALA A 108 -4.48 -28.18 7.69
C ALA A 108 -3.94 -29.10 6.57
N ILE A 109 -4.53 -29.05 5.37
CA ILE A 109 -4.03 -29.80 4.20
C ILE A 109 -2.60 -29.38 3.85
N VAL A 110 -2.31 -28.08 3.86
CA VAL A 110 -0.98 -27.55 3.54
C VAL A 110 0.04 -27.91 4.64
N GLN A 111 -0.36 -27.88 5.91
CA GLN A 111 0.48 -28.27 7.06
C GLN A 111 0.85 -29.77 7.04
N ASP A 112 -0.07 -30.61 6.60
CA ASP A 112 0.11 -32.07 6.56
C ASP A 112 0.94 -32.55 5.34
N ASP A 113 1.18 -31.70 4.34
CA ASP A 113 1.95 -32.03 3.15
C ASP A 113 3.42 -31.57 3.27
N PRO A 114 4.40 -32.48 3.39
CA PRO A 114 5.81 -32.11 3.54
C PRO A 114 6.43 -31.47 2.29
N ASN A 115 5.73 -31.48 1.15
CA ASN A 115 6.20 -30.82 -0.07
C ASN A 115 5.71 -29.37 -0.17
N LEU A 116 4.86 -28.94 0.76
CA LEU A 116 4.32 -27.59 0.83
C LEU A 116 4.84 -26.86 2.06
N LYS A 117 4.78 -25.54 1.99
CA LYS A 117 4.94 -24.64 3.12
C LYS A 117 3.99 -23.45 2.95
N TYR A 118 3.94 -22.59 3.94
CA TYR A 118 3.12 -21.40 3.91
C TYR A 118 3.76 -20.29 4.75
N TYR A 119 3.37 -19.05 4.46
CA TYR A 119 3.67 -17.90 5.31
C TYR A 119 2.37 -17.22 5.72
N MET A 120 2.28 -16.84 6.99
CA MET A 120 1.15 -16.11 7.54
C MET A 120 1.24 -14.62 7.21
N ALA A 121 0.09 -13.98 7.07
CA ALA A 121 -0.09 -12.56 6.89
C ALA A 121 -1.27 -12.06 7.74
N PHE A 122 -1.12 -10.90 8.36
CA PHE A 122 -2.00 -10.38 9.40
C PHE A 122 -2.66 -9.04 9.03
N GLY A 123 -2.66 -8.67 7.75
CA GLY A 123 -3.22 -7.40 7.28
C GLY A 123 -4.70 -7.46 6.88
N GLY A 124 -5.34 -8.63 6.84
CA GLY A 124 -6.75 -8.77 6.47
C GLY A 124 -7.69 -8.48 7.63
N PHE A 125 -8.85 -7.89 7.37
CA PHE A 125 -9.87 -7.68 8.40
C PHE A 125 -11.28 -7.63 7.81
N ASN A 126 -12.25 -8.15 8.56
CA ASN A 126 -13.66 -8.17 8.18
C ASN A 126 -14.50 -7.23 9.04
N ASP A 127 -15.57 -6.72 8.45
CA ASP A 127 -16.51 -5.81 9.09
C ASP A 127 -17.96 -6.14 8.73
N LEU A 128 -18.91 -5.61 9.51
CA LEU A 128 -20.25 -5.33 9.03
C LEU A 128 -20.29 -3.88 8.56
N THR A 129 -20.61 -3.68 7.28
CA THR A 129 -20.88 -2.37 6.74
C THR A 129 -22.38 -2.09 6.88
N PHE A 130 -22.73 -0.95 7.44
CA PHE A 130 -24.11 -0.49 7.62
C PHE A 130 -24.46 0.62 6.64
N ASN A 131 -25.72 0.66 6.23
CA ASN A 131 -26.26 1.79 5.49
C ASN A 131 -26.59 2.93 6.47
N PRO A 132 -25.85 4.07 6.46
CA PRO A 132 -26.04 5.14 7.43
C PRO A 132 -27.19 6.09 7.09
N ALA A 133 -27.85 5.96 5.93
CA ALA A 133 -28.92 6.87 5.55
C ALA A 133 -30.21 6.62 6.34
N GLY A 134 -30.85 7.70 6.80
CA GLY A 134 -32.13 7.64 7.53
C GLY A 134 -32.07 8.48 8.81
N PRO A 135 -32.74 8.06 9.91
CA PRO A 135 -33.42 6.77 10.08
C PRO A 135 -34.71 6.59 9.27
N ILE A 136 -35.42 7.68 8.95
CA ILE A 136 -36.56 7.62 8.03
C ILE A 136 -36.07 7.97 6.62
N LEU A 137 -36.17 7.01 5.71
CA LEU A 137 -35.77 7.17 4.31
C LEU A 137 -36.75 8.09 3.55
N PRO A 138 -36.34 8.67 2.40
CA PRO A 138 -37.22 9.54 1.60
C PRO A 138 -38.54 8.89 1.15
N ASP A 139 -38.59 7.56 1.07
CA ASP A 139 -39.79 6.81 0.72
C ASP A 139 -40.68 6.44 1.93
N GLY A 140 -40.29 6.85 3.13
CA GLY A 140 -41.01 6.63 4.38
C GLY A 140 -40.64 5.35 5.13
N ARG A 141 -39.78 4.47 4.58
CA ARG A 141 -39.31 3.29 5.32
C ARG A 141 -38.38 3.69 6.47
N LEU A 142 -38.46 2.97 7.59
CA LEU A 142 -37.50 3.08 8.68
C LEU A 142 -36.28 2.19 8.41
N ASN A 143 -35.12 2.79 8.22
CA ASN A 143 -33.82 2.13 8.31
C ASN A 143 -33.24 2.38 9.72
N PRO A 144 -33.28 1.40 10.64
CA PRO A 144 -32.79 1.62 12.00
C PRO A 144 -31.28 1.91 12.02
N PHE A 145 -30.51 1.42 11.05
CA PHE A 145 -29.07 1.69 10.94
C PHE A 145 -28.74 3.13 10.53
N GLY A 146 -29.73 3.95 10.19
CA GLY A 146 -29.56 5.40 10.07
C GLY A 146 -29.31 6.10 11.42
N ASP A 147 -29.63 5.44 12.54
CA ASP A 147 -29.32 5.93 13.89
C ASP A 147 -27.99 5.33 14.37
N ALA A 148 -27.01 6.20 14.68
CA ALA A 148 -25.69 5.79 15.17
C ALA A 148 -25.77 4.93 16.43
N ARG A 149 -26.73 5.18 17.32
CA ARG A 149 -26.93 4.40 18.56
C ARG A 149 -27.39 2.98 18.24
N PHE A 150 -28.18 2.80 17.18
CA PHE A 150 -28.59 1.47 16.75
C PHE A 150 -27.39 0.70 16.18
N ARG A 151 -26.51 1.37 15.42
CA ARG A 151 -25.25 0.80 14.97
C ARG A 151 -24.33 0.48 16.14
N GLU A 152 -24.22 1.36 17.13
CA GLU A 152 -23.45 1.12 18.35
C GLU A 152 -23.95 -0.14 19.09
N ALA A 153 -25.28 -0.31 19.19
CA ALA A 153 -25.90 -1.46 19.83
C ALA A 153 -25.43 -2.81 19.25
N MET A 154 -25.07 -2.84 17.97
CA MET A 154 -24.56 -4.03 17.29
C MET A 154 -23.23 -4.52 17.86
N HIS A 155 -22.42 -3.66 18.49
CA HIS A 155 -21.18 -4.09 19.14
C HIS A 155 -21.44 -5.11 20.24
N TRP A 156 -22.47 -4.92 21.06
CA TRP A 156 -22.87 -5.86 22.10
C TRP A 156 -23.66 -7.05 21.54
N LEU A 157 -24.39 -6.89 20.44
CA LEU A 157 -25.17 -7.98 19.84
C LEU A 157 -24.28 -9.06 19.20
N VAL A 158 -23.22 -8.67 18.49
CA VAL A 158 -22.40 -9.60 17.72
C VAL A 158 -21.27 -10.17 18.57
N ASP A 159 -21.27 -11.49 18.77
CA ASP A 159 -20.20 -12.20 19.46
C ASP A 159 -19.00 -12.41 18.52
N ARG A 160 -17.97 -11.59 18.69
CA ARG A 160 -16.72 -11.70 17.91
C ARG A 160 -15.93 -12.96 18.25
N GLU A 161 -16.03 -13.47 19.48
CA GLU A 161 -15.37 -14.71 19.87
C GLU A 161 -16.05 -15.93 19.24
N TYR A 162 -17.38 -15.91 19.07
CA TYR A 162 -18.06 -16.92 18.26
C TYR A 162 -17.54 -16.92 16.81
N ILE A 163 -17.35 -15.74 16.21
CA ILE A 163 -16.79 -15.65 14.85
C ILE A 163 -15.37 -16.22 14.82
N VAL A 164 -14.50 -15.85 15.77
CA VAL A 164 -13.11 -16.34 15.85
C VAL A 164 -13.06 -17.87 16.01
N ASN A 165 -13.83 -18.42 16.92
CA ASN A 165 -13.73 -19.82 17.32
C ASN A 165 -14.48 -20.77 16.38
N GLU A 166 -15.72 -20.42 15.98
CA GLU A 166 -16.61 -21.32 15.25
C GLU A 166 -16.55 -21.12 13.73
N ILE A 167 -16.30 -19.88 13.27
CA ILE A 167 -16.26 -19.55 11.84
C ILE A 167 -14.82 -19.54 11.32
N ALA A 168 -13.94 -18.73 11.93
CA ALA A 168 -12.55 -18.61 11.53
C ALA A 168 -11.67 -19.76 12.04
N LYS A 169 -12.18 -20.60 12.96
CA LYS A 169 -11.49 -21.77 13.53
C LYS A 169 -10.07 -21.44 14.04
N GLY A 170 -9.90 -20.27 14.66
CA GLY A 170 -8.63 -19.79 15.21
C GLY A 170 -7.70 -19.07 14.22
N LEU A 171 -8.11 -18.84 12.96
CA LEU A 171 -7.39 -18.00 12.00
C LEU A 171 -7.83 -16.53 12.03
N ALA A 172 -8.22 -16.05 13.20
CA ALA A 172 -8.60 -14.66 13.39
C ALA A 172 -8.44 -14.25 14.84
N THR A 173 -8.45 -12.94 15.08
CA THR A 173 -8.59 -12.34 16.41
C THR A 173 -9.72 -11.33 16.40
N ALA A 174 -10.42 -11.16 17.53
CA ALA A 174 -11.50 -10.19 17.63
C ALA A 174 -10.98 -8.76 17.41
N LYS A 175 -11.72 -7.97 16.63
CA LYS A 175 -11.36 -6.59 16.28
C LYS A 175 -12.50 -5.64 16.62
N TYR A 176 -12.17 -4.59 17.36
CA TYR A 176 -13.16 -3.59 17.81
C TYR A 176 -12.99 -2.26 17.08
N SER A 177 -11.77 -1.78 16.89
CA SER A 177 -11.47 -0.52 16.22
C SER A 177 -10.73 -0.73 14.90
N TYR A 178 -10.47 0.36 14.17
CA TYR A 178 -9.67 0.33 12.95
C TYR A 178 -8.24 -0.22 13.19
N LEU A 179 -7.70 -0.07 14.39
CA LEU A 179 -6.32 -0.51 14.70
C LEU A 179 -6.18 -2.01 14.46
N ASN A 180 -5.13 -2.37 13.73
CA ASN A 180 -4.83 -3.76 13.48
C ASN A 180 -4.02 -4.28 14.67
N SER A 181 -4.48 -5.37 15.27
CA SER A 181 -3.92 -5.94 16.49
C SER A 181 -2.44 -6.33 16.36
N ALA A 182 -1.95 -6.61 15.15
CA ALA A 182 -0.55 -6.94 14.89
C ALA A 182 0.34 -5.69 14.66
N PHE A 183 -0.23 -4.49 14.59
CA PHE A 183 0.50 -3.26 14.26
C PHE A 183 0.82 -2.40 15.48
N ALA A 184 1.73 -1.45 15.27
CA ALA A 184 2.38 -0.74 16.36
C ALA A 184 1.44 0.10 17.24
N ASP A 185 0.38 0.70 16.66
CA ASP A 185 -0.54 1.53 17.43
C ASP A 185 -1.47 0.71 18.33
N ALA A 186 -1.84 -0.51 17.94
CA ALA A 186 -2.57 -1.42 18.83
C ALA A 186 -1.73 -1.80 20.06
N VAL A 187 -0.41 -1.93 19.91
CA VAL A 187 0.52 -2.15 21.03
C VAL A 187 0.69 -0.87 21.86
N ARG A 188 0.86 0.28 21.20
CA ARG A 188 1.08 1.59 21.85
C ARG A 188 -0.10 2.02 22.72
N TYR A 189 -1.32 1.68 22.31
CA TYR A 189 -2.57 2.07 22.97
C TYR A 189 -3.35 0.87 23.52
N ARG A 190 -2.62 -0.19 23.92
CA ARG A 190 -3.22 -1.44 24.41
C ARG A 190 -4.13 -1.21 25.62
N ASP A 191 -3.77 -0.27 26.50
CA ASP A 191 -4.59 0.12 27.66
C ASP A 191 -5.96 0.69 27.26
N ILE A 192 -6.00 1.53 26.21
CA ILE A 192 -7.25 2.10 25.69
C ILE A 192 -8.07 1.01 25.00
N MET A 193 -7.42 0.17 24.19
CA MET A 193 -8.07 -0.94 23.48
C MET A 193 -8.65 -1.97 24.45
N ASP A 194 -7.95 -2.33 25.53
CA ASP A 194 -8.46 -3.23 26.58
C ASP A 194 -9.74 -2.67 27.22
N ALA A 195 -9.76 -1.37 27.52
CA ALA A 195 -10.93 -0.72 28.10
C ALA A 195 -12.14 -0.69 27.14
N ILE A 196 -11.89 -0.51 25.83
CA ILE A 196 -12.93 -0.57 24.79
C ILE A 196 -13.47 -1.99 24.64
N GLU A 197 -12.59 -2.98 24.58
CA GLU A 197 -12.95 -4.40 24.48
C GLU A 197 -13.80 -4.84 25.68
N ASP A 198 -13.42 -4.43 26.90
CA ASP A 198 -14.19 -4.69 28.11
C ASP A 198 -15.58 -4.01 28.09
N TYR A 199 -15.66 -2.75 27.65
CA TYR A 199 -16.93 -2.00 27.62
C TYR A 199 -17.90 -2.50 26.55
N TYR A 200 -17.38 -2.89 25.38
CA TYR A 200 -18.14 -3.41 24.24
C TYR A 200 -18.17 -4.94 24.18
N ALA A 201 -17.80 -5.64 25.26
CA ALA A 201 -17.90 -7.09 25.35
C ALA A 201 -19.33 -7.58 25.06
N HIS A 202 -19.47 -8.75 24.43
CA HIS A 202 -20.78 -9.27 23.99
C HIS A 202 -21.81 -9.30 25.14
N ASP A 203 -22.96 -8.66 24.91
CA ASP A 203 -24.10 -8.57 25.83
C ASP A 203 -25.39 -8.40 25.03
N GLN A 204 -25.98 -9.53 24.65
CA GLN A 204 -27.20 -9.56 23.83
C GLN A 204 -28.39 -8.87 24.50
N ASP A 205 -28.54 -8.99 25.82
CA ASP A 205 -29.66 -8.39 26.56
C ASP A 205 -29.55 -6.86 26.53
N LYS A 206 -28.34 -6.32 26.74
CA LYS A 206 -28.08 -4.87 26.61
C LYS A 206 -28.37 -4.37 25.21
N ALA A 207 -27.90 -5.09 24.18
CA ALA A 207 -28.15 -4.73 22.79
C ALA A 207 -29.66 -4.66 22.49
N TYR A 208 -30.41 -5.70 22.86
CA TYR A 208 -31.85 -5.78 22.63
C TYR A 208 -32.61 -4.68 23.36
N ALA A 209 -32.25 -4.37 24.61
CA ALA A 209 -32.87 -3.28 25.34
C ALA A 209 -32.68 -1.92 24.63
N MET A 210 -31.45 -1.64 24.19
CA MET A 210 -31.11 -0.39 23.50
C MET A 210 -31.79 -0.29 22.12
N MET A 211 -31.72 -1.36 21.32
CA MET A 211 -32.38 -1.42 20.00
C MET A 211 -33.89 -1.26 20.12
N THR A 212 -34.52 -1.84 21.15
CA THR A 212 -35.96 -1.72 21.43
C THR A 212 -36.34 -0.27 21.72
N ASP A 213 -35.62 0.40 22.63
CA ASP A 213 -35.88 1.80 23.00
C ASP A 213 -35.77 2.74 21.79
N ILE A 214 -34.77 2.52 20.94
CA ILE A 214 -34.57 3.30 19.70
C ILE A 214 -35.74 3.08 18.74
N LEU A 215 -36.13 1.83 18.47
CA LEU A 215 -37.23 1.50 17.56
C LEU A 215 -38.57 2.09 18.05
N GLU A 216 -38.88 1.92 19.33
CA GLU A 216 -40.08 2.50 19.94
C GLU A 216 -40.06 4.04 19.87
N GLY A 217 -38.89 4.66 20.05
CA GLY A 217 -38.67 6.09 19.90
C GLY A 217 -39.01 6.63 18.50
N TYR A 218 -38.80 5.82 17.47
CA TYR A 218 -39.23 6.13 16.10
C TYR A 218 -40.70 5.78 15.81
N GLY A 219 -41.39 5.10 16.73
CA GLY A 219 -42.78 4.68 16.58
C GLY A 219 -42.96 3.31 15.94
N ALA A 220 -41.88 2.52 15.84
CA ALA A 220 -42.02 1.09 15.55
C ALA A 220 -42.59 0.35 16.77
N TYR A 221 -43.25 -0.78 16.55
CA TYR A 221 -43.87 -1.56 17.61
C TYR A 221 -43.73 -3.06 17.35
N LEU A 222 -43.66 -3.83 18.44
CA LEU A 222 -43.56 -5.28 18.38
C LEU A 222 -44.96 -5.91 18.42
N GLU A 223 -45.30 -6.70 17.40
CA GLU A 223 -46.55 -7.47 17.34
C GLU A 223 -46.26 -8.91 16.93
N GLY A 224 -46.70 -9.89 17.72
CA GLY A 224 -46.48 -11.31 17.41
C GLY A 224 -45.01 -11.75 17.38
N GLY A 225 -44.12 -11.00 18.04
CA GLY A 225 -42.67 -11.24 18.01
C GLY A 225 -41.96 -10.65 16.80
N MET A 226 -42.66 -9.87 15.97
CA MET A 226 -42.08 -9.18 14.81
C MET A 226 -42.22 -7.67 14.96
N TRP A 227 -41.20 -6.93 14.53
CA TRP A 227 -41.22 -5.47 14.50
C TRP A 227 -42.02 -4.96 13.31
N TYR A 228 -42.84 -3.94 13.54
CA TYR A 228 -43.63 -3.24 12.54
C TYR A 228 -43.37 -1.74 12.60
N PHE A 229 -43.41 -1.09 11.44
CA PHE A 229 -43.37 0.36 11.30
C PHE A 229 -44.37 0.78 10.21
N ASP A 230 -45.17 1.81 10.48
CA ASP A 230 -46.25 2.28 9.58
C ASP A 230 -47.17 1.15 9.04
N GLY A 231 -47.46 0.16 9.90
CA GLY A 231 -48.36 -0.96 9.58
C GLY A 231 -47.76 -2.07 8.70
N ALA A 232 -46.46 -2.00 8.35
CA ALA A 232 -45.74 -3.03 7.63
C ALA A 232 -44.65 -3.68 8.52
N PRO A 233 -44.33 -4.98 8.33
CA PRO A 233 -43.17 -5.59 8.99
C PRO A 233 -41.90 -4.82 8.66
N LEU A 234 -41.04 -4.59 9.65
CA LEU A 234 -39.77 -3.91 9.45
C LEU A 234 -38.78 -4.88 8.80
N GLU A 235 -38.45 -4.61 7.54
CA GLU A 235 -37.56 -5.43 6.73
C GLU A 235 -36.11 -4.93 6.80
N ILE A 236 -35.16 -5.85 7.00
CA ILE A 236 -33.73 -5.62 6.94
C ILE A 236 -33.12 -6.47 5.82
N ILE A 237 -32.49 -5.82 4.85
CA ILE A 237 -31.81 -6.47 3.72
C ILE A 237 -30.32 -6.64 4.07
N VAL A 238 -29.90 -7.90 4.17
CA VAL A 238 -28.51 -8.29 4.46
C VAL A 238 -27.86 -8.81 3.18
N LEU A 239 -26.88 -8.06 2.67
CA LEU A 239 -26.05 -8.45 1.53
C LEU A 239 -24.86 -9.28 2.04
N ILE A 240 -24.75 -10.53 1.57
CA ILE A 240 -23.79 -11.51 2.09
C ILE A 240 -22.86 -11.96 0.97
N ARG A 241 -21.56 -11.77 1.17
CA ARG A 241 -20.53 -12.29 0.27
C ARG A 241 -20.40 -13.80 0.39
N VAL A 242 -20.18 -14.48 -0.74
CA VAL A 242 -20.15 -15.94 -0.82
C VAL A 242 -18.75 -16.52 -0.99
N GLU A 243 -17.74 -15.67 -1.19
CA GLU A 243 -16.40 -16.11 -1.58
C GLU A 243 -15.57 -16.73 -0.43
N ASP A 244 -15.93 -16.45 0.82
CA ASP A 244 -15.13 -16.80 1.99
C ASP A 244 -15.96 -16.83 3.30
N GLU A 245 -15.29 -16.72 4.46
CA GLU A 245 -15.89 -16.81 5.80
C GLU A 245 -17.05 -15.81 6.03
N ARG A 246 -17.11 -14.74 5.24
CA ARG A 246 -18.19 -13.75 5.28
C ARG A 246 -19.56 -14.35 5.00
N LEU A 247 -19.65 -15.45 4.27
CA LEU A 247 -20.91 -16.18 4.10
C LEU A 247 -21.47 -16.66 5.43
N GLN A 248 -20.62 -17.25 6.27
CA GLN A 248 -21.02 -17.78 7.57
C GLN A 248 -21.28 -16.63 8.56
N ILE A 249 -20.45 -15.58 8.53
CA ILE A 249 -20.67 -14.36 9.34
C ILE A 249 -22.02 -13.72 9.00
N GLY A 250 -22.31 -13.52 7.71
CA GLY A 250 -23.56 -12.91 7.27
C GLY A 250 -24.78 -13.74 7.66
N ARG A 251 -24.67 -15.08 7.61
CA ARG A 251 -25.75 -15.97 8.05
C ARG A 251 -25.99 -15.94 9.56
N TYR A 252 -24.91 -15.84 10.35
CA TYR A 252 -24.97 -15.67 11.80
C TYR A 252 -25.67 -14.35 12.16
N VAL A 253 -25.20 -13.23 11.61
CA VAL A 253 -25.75 -11.89 11.88
C VAL A 253 -27.21 -11.78 11.43
N ALA A 254 -27.55 -12.29 10.24
CA ALA A 254 -28.94 -12.33 9.79
C ALA A 254 -29.84 -13.13 10.75
N GLY A 255 -29.31 -14.21 11.36
CA GLY A 255 -30.04 -14.98 12.38
C GLY A 255 -30.29 -14.18 13.65
N LEU A 256 -29.30 -13.42 14.15
CA LEU A 256 -29.47 -12.56 15.32
C LEU A 256 -30.55 -11.48 15.11
N LEU A 257 -30.61 -10.92 13.89
CA LEU A 257 -31.59 -9.90 13.52
C LEU A 257 -33.00 -10.48 13.36
N GLU A 258 -33.12 -11.70 12.81
CA GLU A 258 -34.38 -12.45 12.77
C GLU A 258 -34.87 -12.79 14.19
N GLU A 259 -33.97 -13.20 15.09
CA GLU A 259 -34.27 -13.52 16.49
C GLU A 259 -34.78 -12.29 17.26
N PHE A 260 -34.24 -11.12 16.98
CA PHE A 260 -34.71 -9.86 17.55
C PHE A 260 -36.11 -9.44 17.03
N GLY A 261 -36.58 -10.03 15.94
CA GLY A 261 -37.93 -9.83 15.39
C GLY A 261 -38.00 -9.06 14.08
N PHE A 262 -36.87 -8.88 13.36
CA PHE A 262 -36.92 -8.30 12.01
C PHE A 262 -37.35 -9.31 10.96
N THR A 263 -38.00 -8.83 9.89
CA THR A 263 -38.09 -9.59 8.65
C THR A 263 -36.77 -9.43 7.90
N VAL A 264 -36.00 -10.51 7.70
CA VAL A 264 -34.68 -10.40 7.06
C VAL A 264 -34.68 -10.97 5.65
N THR A 265 -34.18 -10.19 4.70
CA THR A 265 -33.91 -10.62 3.32
C THR A 265 -32.40 -10.85 3.15
N ARG A 266 -32.00 -12.11 2.99
CA ARG A 266 -30.59 -12.50 2.78
C ARG A 266 -30.26 -12.55 1.28
N THR A 267 -29.33 -11.71 0.83
CA THR A 267 -28.86 -11.68 -0.57
C THR A 267 -27.43 -12.21 -0.64
N GLU A 268 -27.28 -13.51 -0.88
CA GLU A 268 -25.99 -14.19 -1.00
C GLU A 268 -25.46 -14.14 -2.44
N ARG A 269 -24.43 -13.33 -2.71
CA ARG A 269 -23.81 -13.17 -4.03
C ARG A 269 -22.32 -12.86 -3.92
N VAL A 270 -21.62 -12.87 -5.06
CA VAL A 270 -20.21 -12.44 -5.15
C VAL A 270 -20.08 -10.91 -5.07
N ALA A 271 -18.93 -10.40 -4.63
CA ALA A 271 -18.66 -8.96 -4.47
C ALA A 271 -19.03 -8.13 -5.70
N ARG A 272 -18.66 -8.59 -6.90
CA ARG A 272 -18.92 -7.86 -8.15
C ARG A 272 -20.41 -7.61 -8.39
N GLU A 273 -21.28 -8.47 -7.88
CA GLU A 273 -22.74 -8.30 -7.98
C GLU A 273 -23.32 -7.47 -6.84
N LEU A 274 -22.64 -7.40 -5.70
CA LEU A 274 -23.09 -6.65 -4.52
C LEU A 274 -22.56 -5.21 -4.48
N SER A 275 -21.38 -4.94 -5.03
CA SER A 275 -20.78 -3.60 -5.02
C SER A 275 -21.67 -2.52 -5.67
N PRO A 276 -22.43 -2.78 -6.76
CA PRO A 276 -23.36 -1.80 -7.29
C PRO A 276 -24.47 -1.39 -6.30
N LEU A 277 -24.73 -2.20 -5.27
CA LEU A 277 -25.74 -1.94 -4.25
C LEU A 277 -25.15 -1.24 -3.03
N TRP A 278 -24.09 -1.78 -2.41
CA TRP A 278 -23.66 -1.27 -1.10
C TRP A 278 -22.74 -0.05 -1.17
N ILE A 279 -21.90 0.05 -2.20
CA ILE A 279 -20.87 1.09 -2.28
C ILE A 279 -21.18 2.14 -3.36
N SER A 280 -21.81 1.74 -4.47
CA SER A 280 -22.04 2.62 -5.63
C SER A 280 -23.46 3.20 -5.72
N SER A 281 -24.47 2.62 -5.06
CA SER A 281 -25.81 3.20 -5.07
C SER A 281 -25.93 4.33 -4.06
N ASN A 282 -26.93 5.19 -4.23
CA ASN A 282 -27.29 6.14 -3.17
C ASN A 282 -27.82 5.36 -1.95
N PRO A 283 -27.21 5.50 -0.75
CA PRO A 283 -27.67 4.76 0.43
C PRO A 283 -29.12 5.09 0.81
N ALA A 284 -29.60 6.31 0.51
CA ALA A 284 -30.96 6.74 0.78
C ALA A 284 -32.04 6.01 -0.05
N ASP A 285 -31.65 5.28 -1.10
CA ASP A 285 -32.58 4.43 -1.88
C ASP A 285 -33.03 3.18 -1.10
N GLY A 286 -32.36 2.85 0.02
CA GLY A 286 -32.74 1.75 0.91
C GLY A 286 -32.74 0.39 0.22
N LEU A 287 -31.79 0.16 -0.70
CA LEU A 287 -31.62 -1.12 -1.41
C LEU A 287 -30.96 -2.21 -0.54
N TRP A 288 -30.39 -1.81 0.60
CA TRP A 288 -29.68 -2.66 1.55
C TRP A 288 -29.62 -1.98 2.92
N ASN A 289 -29.33 -2.76 3.97
CA ASN A 289 -29.14 -2.26 5.34
C ASN A 289 -27.80 -2.70 5.94
N VAL A 290 -27.42 -3.95 5.72
CA VAL A 290 -26.18 -4.55 6.24
C VAL A 290 -25.45 -5.26 5.11
N TYR A 291 -24.12 -5.16 5.08
CA TYR A 291 -23.26 -5.88 4.16
C TYR A 291 -22.09 -6.52 4.91
N THR A 292 -21.68 -7.72 4.52
CA THR A 292 -20.47 -8.37 5.04
C THR A 292 -19.23 -7.84 4.29
N GLY A 293 -18.55 -6.87 4.89
CA GLY A 293 -17.39 -6.19 4.35
C GLY A 293 -16.06 -6.89 4.66
N GLY A 294 -15.00 -6.44 3.98
CA GLY A 294 -13.63 -6.89 4.27
C GLY A 294 -12.59 -6.10 3.48
N TRP A 295 -11.44 -5.90 4.11
CA TRP A 295 -10.39 -4.99 3.70
C TRP A 295 -9.01 -5.61 3.96
N ILE A 296 -7.96 -5.03 3.36
CA ILE A 296 -6.59 -5.48 3.51
C ILE A 296 -5.64 -4.29 3.68
N ALA A 297 -4.77 -4.39 4.67
CA ALA A 297 -3.53 -3.62 4.74
C ALA A 297 -2.46 -4.38 3.94
N VAL A 298 -2.01 -3.80 2.83
CA VAL A 298 -1.03 -4.43 1.92
C VAL A 298 0.42 -4.30 2.40
N ALA A 299 0.62 -3.60 3.50
CA ALA A 299 1.89 -3.34 4.14
C ALA A 299 1.65 -3.15 5.64
N ILE A 300 2.67 -3.43 6.45
CA ILE A 300 2.61 -3.12 7.89
C ILE A 300 2.40 -1.60 8.02
N SER A 301 1.45 -1.15 8.85
CA SER A 301 1.23 0.27 9.11
C SER A 301 1.64 0.63 10.53
N ARG A 302 2.07 1.89 10.68
CA ARG A 302 2.97 2.31 11.76
C ARG A 302 2.66 3.63 12.38
N ASP A 303 1.84 4.36 11.69
CA ASP A 303 0.89 5.23 12.31
C ASP A 303 -0.47 4.92 11.64
N GLN A 304 -1.43 4.47 12.43
CA GLN A 304 -2.77 4.12 11.94
C GLN A 304 -3.76 5.29 12.08
N GLY A 305 -3.27 6.48 12.45
CA GLY A 305 -4.09 7.67 12.70
C GLY A 305 -4.85 8.15 11.47
N THR A 306 -4.30 7.96 10.26
CA THR A 306 -4.98 8.36 9.02
C THR A 306 -6.22 7.53 8.71
N GLY A 307 -6.30 6.28 9.18
CA GLY A 307 -7.40 5.40 8.77
C GLY A 307 -8.74 5.74 9.42
N PHE A 308 -8.76 6.48 10.53
CA PHE A 308 -10.02 6.93 11.10
C PHE A 308 -10.79 7.82 10.13
N ASN A 309 -10.12 8.83 9.55
CA ASN A 309 -10.68 9.71 8.54
C ASN A 309 -11.18 8.92 7.32
N GLN A 310 -10.46 7.86 6.93
CA GLN A 310 -10.83 7.01 5.81
C GLN A 310 -12.19 6.33 5.98
N PHE A 311 -12.48 5.78 7.16
CA PHE A 311 -13.66 4.93 7.37
C PHE A 311 -14.81 5.59 8.13
N HIS A 312 -14.57 6.75 8.76
CA HIS A 312 -15.56 7.41 9.59
C HIS A 312 -15.95 8.80 9.08
N THR A 313 -15.42 9.23 7.93
CA THR A 313 -15.73 10.54 7.34
C THR A 313 -16.03 10.50 5.84
N ASP A 314 -16.54 11.62 5.32
CA ASP A 314 -16.77 11.87 3.90
C ASP A 314 -15.51 12.36 3.16
N ARG A 315 -14.40 12.59 3.86
CA ARG A 315 -13.24 13.33 3.31
C ARG A 315 -12.34 12.53 2.38
N ILE A 316 -12.29 11.20 2.54
CA ILE A 316 -11.26 10.36 1.91
C ILE A 316 -11.81 9.45 0.83
N LEU A 317 -12.88 8.71 1.12
CA LEU A 317 -13.45 7.74 0.18
C LEU A 317 -14.58 8.38 -0.64
N PRO A 318 -14.44 8.50 -1.97
CA PRO A 318 -15.39 9.26 -2.80
C PRO A 318 -16.68 8.49 -3.12
N TRP A 319 -16.87 7.31 -2.53
CA TRP A 319 -17.99 6.44 -2.85
C TRP A 319 -19.28 6.90 -2.16
N PRO A 320 -20.45 6.82 -2.83
CA PRO A 320 -21.74 7.24 -2.29
C PRO A 320 -22.04 6.80 -0.84
N LEU A 321 -21.61 5.62 -0.42
CA LEU A 321 -21.69 5.17 0.97
C LEU A 321 -21.07 6.16 1.96
N PHE A 322 -19.81 6.54 1.75
CA PHE A 322 -19.06 7.39 2.66
C PHE A 322 -19.47 8.86 2.52
N GLN A 323 -19.91 9.26 1.32
CA GLN A 323 -20.44 10.60 1.06
C GLN A 323 -21.82 10.85 1.71
N ALA A 324 -22.45 9.82 2.29
CA ALA A 324 -23.67 9.97 3.07
C ALA A 324 -23.41 10.30 4.55
N LEU A 325 -22.15 10.34 4.99
CA LEU A 325 -21.77 10.74 6.34
C LEU A 325 -21.71 12.27 6.45
N GLU A 326 -22.27 12.81 7.53
CA GLU A 326 -22.26 14.25 7.81
C GLU A 326 -21.81 14.49 9.26
N GLU A 327 -21.11 15.59 9.50
CA GLU A 327 -20.59 15.95 10.83
C GLU A 327 -21.72 16.15 11.86
N ASP A 328 -22.90 16.60 11.43
CA ASP A 328 -24.06 16.83 12.29
C ASP A 328 -24.67 15.52 12.84
N MET A 329 -24.32 14.36 12.27
CA MET A 329 -24.68 13.05 12.79
C MET A 329 -24.04 12.75 14.16
N LEU A 330 -23.04 13.54 14.58
CA LEU A 330 -22.39 13.43 15.89
C LEU A 330 -23.21 14.09 17.01
N VAL A 331 -24.13 14.98 16.66
CA VAL A 331 -24.80 15.86 17.64
C VAL A 331 -25.57 15.04 18.68
N GLY A 332 -25.18 15.21 19.94
CA GLY A 332 -25.84 14.57 21.09
C GLY A 332 -25.43 13.11 21.33
N LEU A 333 -24.45 12.60 20.58
CA LEU A 333 -23.81 11.32 20.89
C LEU A 333 -22.78 11.50 22.00
N VAL A 334 -22.62 10.45 22.81
CA VAL A 334 -21.60 10.34 23.85
C VAL A 334 -20.88 9.01 23.71
N ASP A 335 -19.59 8.99 24.04
CA ASP A 335 -18.81 7.76 24.00
C ASP A 335 -19.04 6.87 25.24
N GLY A 336 -18.39 5.70 25.27
CA GLY A 336 -18.48 4.77 26.40
C GLY A 336 -17.91 5.29 27.74
N ARG A 337 -17.19 6.42 27.73
CA ARG A 337 -16.74 7.14 28.93
C ARG A 337 -17.77 8.18 29.40
N GLY A 338 -18.79 8.46 28.58
CA GLY A 338 -19.82 9.46 28.81
C GLY A 338 -19.44 10.86 28.33
N GLU A 339 -18.40 10.98 27.50
CA GLU A 339 -17.96 12.26 26.96
C GLU A 339 -18.65 12.55 25.61
N PRO A 340 -19.08 13.79 25.34
CA PRO A 340 -19.60 14.17 24.03
C PRO A 340 -18.56 13.98 22.93
N ILE A 341 -19.00 13.61 21.73
CA ILE A 341 -18.11 13.37 20.58
C ILE A 341 -18.23 14.42 19.48
N ASP A 342 -18.72 15.62 19.82
CA ASP A 342 -18.98 16.71 18.87
C ASP A 342 -17.70 17.19 18.14
N ASP A 343 -16.51 16.92 18.70
CA ASP A 343 -15.21 17.29 18.12
C ASP A 343 -14.54 16.15 17.31
N LEU A 344 -15.18 14.99 17.19
CA LEU A 344 -14.60 13.81 16.54
C LEU A 344 -14.11 14.14 15.12
N TRP A 345 -14.88 14.91 14.33
CA TRP A 345 -14.50 15.27 12.95
C TRP A 345 -13.18 16.04 12.87
N VAL A 346 -12.90 16.89 13.86
CA VAL A 346 -11.65 17.65 13.97
C VAL A 346 -10.52 16.73 14.42
N VAL A 347 -10.77 15.88 15.42
CA VAL A 347 -9.78 14.91 15.93
C VAL A 347 -9.31 13.97 14.83
N LEU A 348 -10.22 13.44 14.02
CA LEU A 348 -9.87 12.54 12.92
C LEU A 348 -9.04 13.26 11.84
N ASP A 349 -9.34 14.53 11.58
CA ASP A 349 -8.58 15.35 10.64
C ASP A 349 -7.20 15.76 11.19
N ASP A 350 -7.09 16.00 12.49
CA ASP A 350 -5.81 16.26 13.17
C ASP A 350 -4.91 15.03 13.14
N LEU A 351 -5.45 13.83 13.39
CA LEU A 351 -4.71 12.58 13.24
C LEU A 351 -4.26 12.33 11.79
N TYR A 352 -5.16 12.55 10.82
CA TYR A 352 -4.85 12.35 9.41
C TYR A 352 -3.73 13.28 8.92
N ASN A 353 -3.79 14.55 9.30
CA ASN A 353 -2.80 15.56 8.90
C ASN A 353 -1.62 15.67 9.89
N ARG A 354 -1.56 14.78 10.89
CA ARG A 354 -0.51 14.73 11.93
C ARG A 354 -0.32 16.07 12.65
N ARG A 355 -1.44 16.75 12.95
CA ARG A 355 -1.49 18.05 13.65
C ARG A 355 -1.43 17.85 15.16
N TYR A 356 -0.31 17.31 15.61
CA TYR A 356 0.11 17.20 17.00
C TYR A 356 1.59 17.52 17.10
N ALA A 357 2.04 18.02 18.25
CA ALA A 357 3.45 18.30 18.51
C ALA A 357 4.11 17.18 19.32
N THR A 358 3.35 16.42 20.12
CA THR A 358 3.93 15.40 21.01
C THR A 358 3.19 14.07 20.91
N LEU A 359 3.85 12.99 21.37
CA LEU A 359 3.20 11.68 21.51
C LEU A 359 2.10 11.67 22.59
N GLU A 360 2.15 12.60 23.55
CA GLU A 360 1.10 12.76 24.57
C GLU A 360 -0.16 13.37 23.93
N GLU A 361 -0.01 14.47 23.17
CA GLU A 361 -1.10 15.04 22.39
C GLU A 361 -1.66 14.04 21.37
N ARG A 362 -0.78 13.27 20.70
CA ARG A 362 -1.21 12.19 19.80
C ARG A 362 -2.01 11.12 20.55
N ARG A 363 -1.59 10.73 21.76
CA ARG A 363 -2.32 9.75 22.57
C ARG A 363 -3.73 10.27 22.89
N ASP A 364 -3.87 11.53 23.27
CA ASP A 364 -5.17 12.12 23.59
C ASP A 364 -6.10 12.12 22.35
N LEU A 365 -5.58 12.50 21.18
CA LEU A 365 -6.31 12.40 19.92
C LEU A 365 -6.73 10.96 19.60
N PHE A 366 -5.84 9.98 19.80
CA PHE A 366 -6.16 8.56 19.61
C PHE A 366 -7.22 8.08 20.58
N GLU A 367 -7.18 8.49 21.85
CA GLU A 367 -8.17 8.08 22.84
C GLU A 367 -9.57 8.60 22.45
N THR A 368 -9.68 9.87 22.06
CA THR A 368 -10.94 10.44 21.56
C THR A 368 -11.40 9.77 20.27
N ALA A 369 -10.50 9.54 19.31
CA ALA A 369 -10.84 8.85 18.06
C ALA A 369 -11.33 7.42 18.31
N LEU A 370 -10.61 6.66 19.14
CA LEU A 370 -10.93 5.26 19.44
C LEU A 370 -12.31 5.13 20.11
N TRP A 371 -12.58 5.91 21.15
CA TRP A 371 -13.88 5.87 21.82
C TRP A 371 -15.01 6.47 20.98
N GLY A 372 -14.75 7.60 20.32
CA GLY A 372 -15.75 8.29 19.51
C GLY A 372 -16.17 7.49 18.27
N CYS A 373 -15.22 6.83 17.59
CA CYS A 373 -15.54 5.98 16.45
C CYS A 373 -16.37 4.74 16.83
N MET A 374 -16.19 4.18 18.04
CA MET A 374 -17.02 3.08 18.53
C MET A 374 -18.47 3.51 18.77
N ALA A 375 -18.67 4.70 19.36
CA ALA A 375 -20.00 5.23 19.61
C ALA A 375 -20.70 5.73 18.34
N PHE A 376 -19.97 6.39 17.45
CA PHE A 376 -20.52 6.85 16.16
C PHE A 376 -20.80 5.68 15.21
N ASN A 377 -19.94 4.64 15.27
CA ASN A 377 -19.95 3.44 14.43
C ASN A 377 -20.37 3.76 12.98
N ALA A 378 -19.65 4.69 12.35
CA ALA A 378 -20.08 5.45 11.17
C ALA A 378 -20.74 4.58 10.09
N VAL A 379 -19.97 3.68 9.51
CA VAL A 379 -20.45 2.68 8.54
C VAL A 379 -19.85 1.30 8.76
N ASN A 380 -18.62 1.19 9.27
CA ASN A 380 -17.94 -0.10 9.46
C ASN A 380 -17.87 -0.49 10.94
N MET A 381 -18.58 -1.55 11.30
CA MET A 381 -18.36 -2.24 12.56
C MET A 381 -17.35 -3.37 12.36
N TRP A 382 -16.14 -3.16 12.85
CA TRP A 382 -15.07 -4.15 12.78
C TRP A 382 -15.43 -5.43 13.53
N LEU A 383 -15.08 -6.58 12.96
CA LEU A 383 -15.38 -7.90 13.52
C LEU A 383 -14.12 -8.64 13.94
N ILE A 384 -13.21 -8.84 12.99
CA ILE A 384 -12.00 -9.66 13.18
C ILE A 384 -10.83 -9.11 12.36
N ASP A 385 -9.61 -9.22 12.91
CA ASP A 385 -8.37 -9.24 12.12
C ASP A 385 -8.12 -10.69 11.70
N ASN A 386 -8.08 -10.94 10.39
CA ASN A 386 -7.87 -12.26 9.80
C ASN A 386 -6.38 -12.58 9.74
N ALA A 387 -6.02 -13.76 10.24
CA ALA A 387 -4.75 -14.39 9.90
C ALA A 387 -4.97 -15.18 8.60
N SER A 388 -4.22 -14.83 7.57
CA SER A 388 -4.30 -15.48 6.27
C SER A 388 -2.96 -16.11 5.92
N PHE A 389 -2.93 -17.06 4.98
CA PHE A 389 -1.69 -17.71 4.57
C PHE A 389 -1.54 -17.79 3.06
N ALA A 390 -0.30 -17.65 2.57
CA ALA A 390 0.05 -17.91 1.17
C ALA A 390 0.73 -19.30 1.07
N PRO A 391 0.10 -20.31 0.46
CA PRO A 391 0.71 -21.62 0.31
C PRO A 391 1.65 -21.67 -0.90
N MET A 392 2.73 -22.45 -0.77
CA MET A 392 3.74 -22.63 -1.80
C MET A 392 4.44 -23.96 -1.64
N ARG A 393 5.22 -24.33 -2.65
CA ARG A 393 6.11 -25.48 -2.57
C ARG A 393 7.24 -25.24 -1.57
N ALA A 394 7.60 -26.28 -0.81
CA ALA A 394 8.60 -26.21 0.24
C ALA A 394 9.99 -25.76 -0.27
N ASP A 395 10.28 -26.03 -1.54
CA ASP A 395 11.54 -25.69 -2.20
C ASP A 395 11.55 -24.29 -2.86
N VAL A 396 10.54 -23.44 -2.69
CA VAL A 396 10.52 -22.06 -3.25
C VAL A 396 10.39 -21.04 -2.12
N ASP A 397 11.08 -19.89 -2.20
CA ASP A 397 10.93 -18.81 -1.22
C ASP A 397 10.76 -17.43 -1.87
N PHE A 398 10.20 -16.50 -1.10
CA PHE A 398 9.84 -15.13 -1.49
C PHE A 398 10.04 -14.19 -0.30
N ALA A 399 10.26 -12.90 -0.52
CA ALA A 399 9.94 -11.87 0.47
C ALA A 399 8.41 -11.69 0.56
N THR A 400 7.80 -12.26 1.60
CA THR A 400 6.36 -12.08 1.91
C THR A 400 6.17 -10.98 2.94
N ASP A 401 5.25 -10.05 2.70
CA ASP A 401 4.91 -8.99 3.66
C ASP A 401 4.09 -9.54 4.83
N LEU A 402 4.45 -9.19 6.08
CA LEU A 402 3.73 -9.71 7.25
C LEU A 402 2.28 -9.20 7.35
N ALA A 403 1.95 -8.09 6.68
CA ALA A 403 0.58 -7.62 6.57
C ALA A 403 -0.07 -8.09 5.26
N GLY A 404 0.54 -7.75 4.13
CA GLY A 404 -0.01 -7.94 2.79
C GLY A 404 0.18 -9.34 2.20
N GLY A 405 0.94 -10.21 2.87
CA GLY A 405 1.30 -11.53 2.36
C GLY A 405 2.17 -11.47 1.10
N LEU A 406 2.13 -12.54 0.31
CA LEU A 406 2.86 -12.59 -0.96
C LEU A 406 2.28 -11.61 -1.99
N VAL A 407 0.95 -11.52 -2.11
CA VAL A 407 0.29 -10.59 -3.05
C VAL A 407 0.59 -9.12 -2.75
N GLY A 408 0.71 -8.76 -1.47
CA GLY A 408 0.95 -7.40 -1.01
C GLY A 408 2.40 -6.93 -1.10
N SER A 409 3.35 -7.86 -1.03
CA SER A 409 4.79 -7.55 -1.05
C SER A 409 5.18 -6.79 -2.32
N SER A 410 5.83 -5.64 -2.18
CA SER A 410 6.45 -4.92 -3.30
C SER A 410 7.79 -5.51 -3.71
N MET A 411 8.42 -6.30 -2.82
CA MET A 411 9.76 -6.85 -2.99
C MET A 411 9.77 -8.32 -3.43
N TRP A 412 8.61 -8.92 -3.68
CA TRP A 412 8.48 -10.36 -3.90
C TRP A 412 9.36 -10.86 -5.05
N ALA A 413 9.46 -10.07 -6.14
CA ALA A 413 10.23 -10.44 -7.32
C ALA A 413 11.71 -10.07 -7.20
N ASN A 414 12.05 -9.11 -6.35
CA ASN A 414 13.45 -8.73 -6.07
C ASN A 414 14.17 -9.82 -5.28
N ILE A 415 13.43 -10.71 -4.59
CA ILE A 415 13.98 -11.89 -3.93
C ILE A 415 12.97 -13.05 -3.94
N ALA A 416 13.00 -13.81 -5.05
CA ALA A 416 12.30 -15.08 -5.19
C ALA A 416 13.25 -16.13 -5.77
N TYR A 417 13.36 -17.29 -5.14
CA TYR A 417 14.24 -18.37 -5.62
C TYR A 417 13.71 -19.76 -5.30
N ARG A 418 14.21 -20.76 -6.05
CA ARG A 418 14.09 -22.17 -5.69
C ARG A 418 15.33 -22.62 -4.92
N MET A 419 15.18 -23.52 -3.96
CA MET A 419 16.26 -24.11 -3.18
C MET A 419 16.60 -25.52 -3.68
N ASP A 420 17.88 -25.87 -3.65
CA ASP A 420 18.32 -27.25 -3.78
C ASP A 420 18.07 -28.07 -2.50
N ALA A 421 18.37 -29.37 -2.54
CA ALA A 421 18.20 -30.26 -1.38
C ALA A 421 19.09 -29.90 -0.17
N ALA A 422 20.08 -29.02 -0.36
CA ALA A 422 20.94 -28.49 0.69
C ALA A 422 20.48 -27.11 1.20
N GLY A 423 19.39 -26.56 0.65
CA GLY A 423 18.83 -25.26 1.02
C GLY A 423 19.47 -24.07 0.31
N ASN A 424 20.29 -24.27 -0.72
CA ASN A 424 20.93 -23.18 -1.44
C ASN A 424 20.04 -22.68 -2.59
N PRO A 425 19.95 -21.35 -2.82
CA PRO A 425 19.27 -20.80 -3.98
C PRO A 425 19.82 -21.34 -5.31
N ILE A 426 18.92 -21.64 -6.25
CA ILE A 426 19.19 -22.09 -7.61
C ILE A 426 18.90 -20.93 -8.57
N ASP A 427 19.86 -20.62 -9.44
CA ASP A 427 19.68 -19.68 -10.55
C ASP A 427 19.06 -20.37 -11.77
N GLY A 428 18.10 -19.69 -12.40
CA GLY A 428 17.36 -20.13 -13.59
C GLY A 428 16.07 -20.91 -13.33
N GLY A 429 15.44 -21.35 -14.42
CA GLY A 429 14.20 -22.12 -14.42
C GLY A 429 12.94 -21.27 -14.45
N THR A 430 11.78 -21.94 -14.34
CA THR A 430 10.45 -21.30 -14.40
C THR A 430 9.78 -21.34 -13.03
N LEU A 431 9.30 -20.19 -12.57
CA LEU A 431 8.38 -20.06 -11.45
C LEU A 431 6.93 -19.98 -11.97
N ARG A 432 6.04 -20.83 -11.46
CA ARG A 432 4.60 -20.78 -11.77
C ARG A 432 3.83 -20.28 -10.56
N VAL A 433 3.22 -19.10 -10.67
CA VAL A 433 2.42 -18.50 -9.61
C VAL A 433 0.97 -18.45 -10.04
N ALA A 434 0.05 -18.86 -9.18
CA ALA A 434 -1.37 -18.62 -9.39
C ALA A 434 -1.92 -17.51 -8.50
N THR A 435 -2.95 -16.83 -8.99
CA THR A 435 -3.75 -15.82 -8.27
C THR A 435 -5.24 -16.13 -8.46
N SER A 436 -6.13 -15.49 -7.72
CA SER A 436 -7.59 -15.69 -7.86
C SER A 436 -8.16 -15.09 -9.13
N THR A 437 -7.51 -14.07 -9.70
CA THR A 437 -7.90 -13.45 -10.98
C THR A 437 -6.78 -12.55 -11.54
N LEU A 438 -6.93 -12.10 -12.79
CA LEU A 438 -6.00 -11.20 -13.51
C LEU A 438 -6.75 -10.31 -14.51
N PHE A 439 -6.16 -9.16 -14.87
CA PHE A 439 -6.68 -8.22 -15.85
C PHE A 439 -8.05 -7.66 -15.47
N ILE A 440 -8.15 -7.10 -14.26
CA ILE A 440 -9.38 -6.45 -13.80
C ILE A 440 -9.51 -5.07 -14.44
N GLU A 441 -8.44 -4.30 -14.41
CA GLU A 441 -8.38 -2.94 -14.97
C GLU A 441 -7.13 -2.74 -15.84
N PRO A 442 -7.10 -1.68 -16.67
CA PRO A 442 -5.95 -1.37 -17.53
C PRO A 442 -4.62 -1.19 -16.78
N TRP A 443 -3.51 -1.60 -17.37
CA TRP A 443 -2.19 -1.22 -16.86
C TRP A 443 -1.80 0.15 -17.40
N ASN A 444 -1.86 1.14 -16.53
CA ASN A 444 -1.50 2.53 -16.77
C ASN A 444 -0.88 3.08 -15.47
N PRO A 445 0.36 3.60 -15.49
CA PRO A 445 1.04 4.10 -14.29
C PRO A 445 0.32 5.25 -13.56
N ILE A 446 -0.45 6.09 -14.27
CA ILE A 446 -1.01 7.35 -13.74
C ILE A 446 -2.36 7.15 -13.02
N ALA A 447 -3.26 6.36 -13.63
CA ALA A 447 -4.62 6.14 -13.15
C ALA A 447 -5.20 4.83 -13.72
N GLY A 448 -4.37 3.78 -13.75
CA GLY A 448 -4.77 2.42 -14.13
C GLY A 448 -5.20 1.58 -12.94
N SER A 449 -5.04 0.26 -13.07
CA SER A 449 -5.45 -0.71 -12.06
C SER A 449 -4.73 -0.48 -10.73
N ASN A 450 -5.52 -0.43 -9.65
CA ASN A 450 -5.02 -0.53 -8.29
C ASN A 450 -5.55 -1.79 -7.58
N TRP A 451 -6.02 -2.77 -8.34
CA TRP A 451 -6.38 -4.07 -7.78
C TRP A 451 -5.10 -4.84 -7.46
N VAL A 452 -5.04 -5.43 -6.25
CA VAL A 452 -3.87 -6.21 -5.80
C VAL A 452 -3.48 -7.32 -6.78
N TYR A 453 -4.47 -7.86 -7.50
CA TYR A 453 -4.30 -8.88 -8.53
C TYR A 453 -3.46 -8.42 -9.73
N ASP A 454 -3.71 -7.20 -10.19
CA ASP A 454 -2.97 -6.59 -11.31
C ASP A 454 -1.67 -5.96 -10.81
N MET A 455 -1.64 -5.43 -9.59
CA MET A 455 -0.44 -4.85 -8.99
C MET A 455 0.64 -5.90 -8.70
N PHE A 456 0.27 -7.15 -8.39
CA PHE A 456 1.22 -8.23 -8.14
C PHE A 456 2.24 -8.44 -9.28
N PRO A 457 1.82 -8.66 -10.54
CA PRO A 457 2.73 -8.72 -11.68
C PRO A 457 3.36 -7.35 -12.02
N ILE A 458 2.67 -6.21 -11.88
CA ILE A 458 3.23 -4.87 -12.11
C ILE A 458 4.48 -4.64 -11.24
N ARG A 459 4.41 -5.00 -9.95
CA ARG A 459 5.52 -4.86 -8.98
C ARG A 459 6.76 -5.68 -9.36
N ALA A 460 6.60 -6.81 -10.05
CA ALA A 460 7.75 -7.55 -10.56
C ALA A 460 8.48 -6.85 -11.70
N THR A 461 7.79 -5.94 -12.38
CA THR A 461 8.34 -5.24 -13.53
C THR A 461 9.04 -3.95 -13.19
N GLY A 462 8.68 -3.27 -12.10
CA GLY A 462 9.19 -1.93 -11.81
C GLY A 462 9.60 -1.75 -10.36
N ASP A 463 10.56 -0.87 -10.16
CA ASP A 463 11.14 -0.53 -8.87
C ASP A 463 10.86 0.95 -8.53
N ASP A 464 10.41 1.24 -7.31
CA ASP A 464 9.94 2.58 -6.86
C ASP A 464 11.04 3.45 -6.22
N GLY A 465 12.29 3.30 -6.67
CA GLY A 465 13.45 4.01 -6.08
C GLY A 465 13.85 3.54 -4.67
N SER A 466 12.90 2.98 -3.92
CA SER A 466 13.02 2.36 -2.61
C SER A 466 12.29 1.01 -2.62
N GLY A 467 12.73 0.09 -1.76
CA GLY A 467 12.01 -1.15 -1.48
C GLY A 467 11.30 -1.06 -0.13
N MET A 468 10.15 -1.72 0.03
CA MET A 468 9.52 -1.82 1.35
C MET A 468 10.05 -3.06 2.07
N ASP A 469 10.62 -2.87 3.26
CA ASP A 469 11.04 -3.98 4.10
C ASP A 469 9.80 -4.77 4.55
N THR A 470 9.63 -5.99 4.09
CA THR A 470 8.43 -6.80 4.37
C THR A 470 8.26 -7.22 5.84
N ASN A 471 9.26 -7.02 6.70
CA ASN A 471 9.30 -7.46 8.10
C ASN A 471 9.12 -6.31 9.09
N THR A 472 9.60 -5.12 8.73
CA THR A 472 9.35 -3.90 9.48
C THR A 472 8.18 -3.17 8.84
N GLY A 473 8.31 -2.91 7.53
CA GLY A 473 7.61 -2.06 6.53
C GLY A 473 8.27 -0.70 6.28
N LEU A 474 9.45 -0.45 6.87
CA LEU A 474 10.30 0.71 6.57
C LEU A 474 10.68 0.68 5.09
N ILE A 475 10.88 1.86 4.48
CA ILE A 475 11.55 1.87 3.17
C ILE A 475 13.04 1.58 3.33
N ALA A 476 13.63 0.90 2.35
CA ALA A 476 15.05 0.64 2.21
C ALA A 476 15.57 1.19 0.86
N PRO A 477 16.82 1.67 0.78
CA PRO A 477 17.34 2.25 -0.46
C PRO A 477 17.46 1.26 -1.62
N LEU A 478 16.81 1.59 -2.74
CA LEU A 478 16.98 0.87 -4.00
C LEU A 478 17.97 1.61 -4.90
N TYR A 479 17.54 2.75 -5.45
CA TYR A 479 18.27 3.56 -6.43
C TYR A 479 18.89 4.84 -5.86
N PHE A 480 18.79 5.08 -4.57
CA PHE A 480 19.48 6.18 -3.88
C PHE A 480 20.43 5.62 -2.82
N GLU A 481 21.43 6.41 -2.42
CA GLU A 481 22.45 5.97 -1.46
C GLU A 481 22.19 6.50 -0.05
N ARG A 482 21.54 7.67 0.06
CA ARG A 482 21.39 8.36 1.35
C ARG A 482 20.21 9.34 1.35
N SER A 483 19.60 9.50 2.51
CA SER A 483 18.55 10.49 2.80
C SER A 483 18.92 11.29 4.05
N GLU A 484 18.85 12.62 3.96
CA GLU A 484 18.92 13.51 5.12
C GLU A 484 17.54 14.10 5.39
N ILE A 485 17.05 13.88 6.61
CA ILE A 485 15.75 14.38 7.07
C ILE A 485 15.98 15.43 8.15
N THR A 486 15.55 16.66 7.87
CA THR A 486 15.48 17.72 8.88
C THR A 486 14.03 17.93 9.28
N ILE A 487 13.77 17.87 10.58
CA ILE A 487 12.44 18.06 11.17
C ILE A 487 12.42 19.33 12.02
N LYS A 488 11.30 20.05 12.02
CA LYS A 488 11.10 21.18 12.92
C LYS A 488 11.21 20.73 14.38
N GLU A 489 12.01 21.43 15.17
CA GLU A 489 12.21 21.10 16.59
C GLU A 489 10.86 21.01 17.33
N GLY A 490 10.74 19.97 18.17
CA GLY A 490 9.55 19.69 18.97
C GLY A 490 8.63 18.63 18.40
N LEU A 491 8.74 18.26 17.11
CA LEU A 491 7.91 17.19 16.52
C LEU A 491 8.41 15.77 16.89
N PRO A 492 7.52 14.78 17.03
CA PRO A 492 7.85 13.48 17.61
C PRO A 492 8.35 12.49 16.55
N VAL A 493 9.50 12.78 15.92
CA VAL A 493 10.09 11.96 14.86
C VAL A 493 11.32 11.21 15.37
N GLY A 494 11.42 9.92 15.06
CA GLY A 494 12.56 9.05 15.34
C GLY A 494 13.24 8.54 14.06
N VAL A 495 14.33 7.81 14.22
CA VAL A 495 15.03 7.06 13.16
C VAL A 495 15.55 5.77 13.79
N THR A 496 15.61 4.70 13.02
CA THR A 496 16.10 3.39 13.46
C THR A 496 17.59 3.45 13.77
N ASP A 497 17.97 2.96 14.95
CA ASP A 497 19.37 2.91 15.35
C ASP A 497 20.18 1.98 14.42
N GLY A 498 21.29 2.49 13.89
CA GLY A 498 22.22 1.70 13.08
C GLY A 498 21.99 1.74 11.56
N GLU A 499 20.94 2.40 11.08
CA GLU A 499 20.77 2.65 9.65
C GLU A 499 21.65 3.81 9.18
N GLU A 500 22.69 3.52 8.40
CA GLU A 500 23.63 4.54 7.92
C GLU A 500 23.09 5.39 6.77
N TRP A 501 22.05 4.91 6.06
CA TRP A 501 21.51 5.57 4.87
C TRP A 501 20.55 6.73 5.21
N CYS A 502 19.90 6.72 6.37
CA CYS A 502 18.96 7.75 6.79
C CYS A 502 19.51 8.52 7.99
N THR A 503 19.59 9.85 7.90
CA THR A 503 19.99 10.69 9.04
C THR A 503 18.89 11.66 9.43
N LEU A 504 18.54 11.69 10.72
CA LEU A 504 17.58 12.62 11.30
C LEU A 504 18.29 13.77 12.04
N THR A 505 17.88 15.00 11.75
CA THR A 505 18.29 16.21 12.47
C THR A 505 17.09 17.10 12.78
N PHE A 506 17.22 17.99 13.75
CA PHE A 506 16.20 18.96 14.10
C PHE A 506 16.67 20.40 13.87
N ALA A 507 15.76 21.28 13.48
CA ALA A 507 16.01 22.70 13.31
C ALA A 507 14.83 23.54 13.82
N ASP A 508 15.09 24.68 14.45
CA ASP A 508 14.06 25.61 14.94
C ASP A 508 13.14 26.10 13.81
N GLU A 509 13.71 26.33 12.62
CA GLU A 509 13.02 26.81 11.43
C GLU A 509 13.63 26.19 10.16
N ILE A 510 12.78 25.77 9.23
CA ILE A 510 13.17 25.26 7.91
C ILE A 510 12.63 26.23 6.85
N VAL A 511 13.48 27.15 6.40
CA VAL A 511 13.13 28.10 5.33
C VAL A 511 13.21 27.40 3.97
N VAL A 512 12.17 27.55 3.16
CA VAL A 512 12.15 26.97 1.81
C VAL A 512 12.88 27.90 0.83
N PRO A 513 13.85 27.40 0.03
CA PRO A 513 14.59 28.21 -0.94
C PRO A 513 13.68 28.89 -1.96
N GLY A 514 13.92 30.18 -2.24
CA GLY A 514 13.10 30.95 -3.18
C GLY A 514 13.09 30.42 -4.62
N ASP A 515 14.12 29.66 -5.02
CA ASP A 515 14.25 29.03 -6.33
C ASP A 515 13.69 27.59 -6.39
N ALA A 516 13.16 27.06 -5.29
CA ALA A 516 12.44 25.78 -5.31
C ALA A 516 11.12 25.91 -6.09
N TRP A 517 10.67 24.84 -6.74
CA TRP A 517 9.41 24.76 -7.47
C TRP A 517 8.25 24.53 -6.49
N ALA A 518 7.29 25.45 -6.47
CA ALA A 518 6.17 25.47 -5.51
C ALA A 518 4.80 25.27 -6.17
N ASP A 519 4.71 25.42 -7.49
CA ASP A 519 3.52 25.19 -8.29
C ASP A 519 3.87 25.09 -9.78
N TRP A 520 2.86 24.96 -10.62
CA TRP A 520 2.98 24.82 -12.06
C TRP A 520 2.03 25.77 -12.79
N ASP A 521 2.53 26.44 -13.83
CA ASP A 521 1.71 27.15 -14.81
C ASP A 521 1.55 26.27 -16.06
N ALA A 522 0.36 25.72 -16.23
CA ALA A 522 0.07 24.80 -17.33
C ALA A 522 -0.06 25.49 -18.71
N VAL A 523 -0.24 26.82 -18.77
CA VAL A 523 -0.26 27.56 -20.04
C VAL A 523 1.14 27.80 -20.54
N SER A 524 2.03 28.29 -19.67
CA SER A 524 3.43 28.52 -20.05
C SER A 524 4.28 27.25 -20.00
N GLN A 525 3.78 26.18 -19.38
CA GLN A 525 4.47 24.92 -19.13
C GLN A 525 5.78 25.13 -18.37
N THR A 526 5.71 25.96 -17.32
CA THR A 526 6.84 26.26 -16.44
C THR A 526 6.47 26.14 -14.96
N PHE A 527 7.45 25.77 -14.14
CA PHE A 527 7.28 25.78 -12.69
C PHE A 527 7.24 27.21 -12.16
N ILE A 528 6.32 27.45 -11.23
CA ILE A 528 6.24 28.66 -10.42
C ILE A 528 7.12 28.43 -9.19
N THR A 529 8.08 29.30 -8.96
CA THR A 529 9.02 29.21 -7.84
C THR A 529 8.40 29.66 -6.52
N VAL A 530 9.02 29.29 -5.40
CA VAL A 530 8.67 29.77 -4.07
C VAL A 530 8.71 31.29 -3.99
N ALA A 531 9.71 31.95 -4.59
CA ALA A 531 9.81 33.41 -4.57
C ALA A 531 8.67 34.10 -5.33
N GLU A 532 8.10 33.44 -6.36
CA GLU A 532 6.95 33.95 -7.11
C GLU A 532 5.63 33.70 -6.37
N LYS A 533 5.46 32.50 -5.80
CA LYS A 533 4.22 32.12 -5.11
C LYS A 533 4.12 32.70 -3.69
N TYR A 534 5.24 32.76 -2.99
CA TYR A 534 5.38 33.20 -1.60
C TYR A 534 6.47 34.29 -1.51
N PRO A 535 6.20 35.53 -1.98
CA PRO A 535 7.20 36.60 -2.04
C PRO A 535 7.76 37.01 -0.66
N ASP A 536 7.00 36.77 0.41
CA ASP A 536 7.42 37.01 1.80
C ASP A 536 8.17 35.81 2.42
N GLY A 537 8.38 34.73 1.66
CA GLY A 537 8.95 33.46 2.11
C GLY A 537 7.90 32.49 2.68
N VAL A 538 8.31 31.23 2.81
CA VAL A 538 7.52 30.17 3.43
C VAL A 538 8.46 29.20 4.17
N THR A 539 7.94 28.55 5.21
CA THR A 539 8.66 27.53 5.99
C THR A 539 8.00 26.16 5.82
N ALA A 540 8.68 25.12 6.30
CA ALA A 540 8.20 23.74 6.30
C ALA A 540 8.42 23.06 7.66
N ASN A 541 7.66 22.01 7.96
CA ASN A 541 7.95 21.13 9.11
C ASN A 541 9.01 20.07 8.80
N ARG A 542 9.21 19.71 7.53
CA ARG A 542 10.11 18.66 7.07
C ARG A 542 10.87 19.08 5.82
N LYS A 543 12.19 18.88 5.83
CA LYS A 543 13.06 18.86 4.65
C LYS A 543 13.60 17.44 4.45
N SER A 544 13.43 16.88 3.26
CA SER A 544 14.07 15.64 2.82
C SER A 544 15.11 15.97 1.75
N VAL A 545 16.32 15.43 1.86
CA VAL A 545 17.37 15.51 0.84
C VAL A 545 17.77 14.11 0.43
N VAL A 546 17.56 13.76 -0.83
CA VAL A 546 17.88 12.44 -1.37
C VAL A 546 19.10 12.54 -2.28
N TYR A 547 20.09 11.68 -2.01
CA TYR A 547 21.34 11.58 -2.75
C TYR A 547 21.34 10.31 -3.59
N TYR A 548 21.43 10.48 -4.90
CA TYR A 548 21.51 9.39 -5.85
C TYR A 548 22.97 9.05 -6.20
N PRO A 549 23.28 7.79 -6.55
CA PRO A 549 24.61 7.41 -7.00
C PRO A 549 24.99 8.11 -8.30
N GLU A 550 26.29 8.32 -8.54
CA GLU A 550 26.79 8.84 -9.84
C GLU A 550 26.35 7.95 -11.02
N SER A 551 26.18 6.65 -10.78
CA SER A 551 25.73 5.66 -11.76
C SER A 551 24.21 5.63 -11.96
N LEU A 552 23.44 6.57 -11.40
CA LEU A 552 21.97 6.58 -11.55
C LEU A 552 21.57 6.51 -13.03
N TYR A 553 22.19 7.32 -13.89
CA TYR A 553 21.84 7.40 -15.31
C TYR A 553 22.39 6.23 -16.16
N ASP A 554 23.10 5.28 -15.53
CA ASP A 554 23.47 4.00 -16.13
C ASP A 554 22.39 2.92 -15.89
N VAL A 555 21.36 3.20 -15.06
CA VAL A 555 20.30 2.23 -14.77
C VAL A 555 19.52 1.93 -16.05
N PRO A 556 19.52 0.66 -16.51
CA PRO A 556 18.89 0.28 -17.77
C PRO A 556 17.38 0.08 -17.59
N LEU A 557 16.65 0.37 -18.66
CA LEU A 557 15.23 0.12 -18.81
C LEU A 557 15.00 -1.08 -19.72
N HIS A 558 13.80 -1.69 -19.62
CA HIS A 558 13.45 -2.88 -20.40
C HIS A 558 13.44 -2.69 -21.92
N ASP A 559 13.35 -1.45 -22.40
CA ASP A 559 13.41 -1.12 -23.84
C ASP A 559 14.85 -0.88 -24.35
N GLY A 560 15.86 -1.01 -23.48
CA GLY A 560 17.26 -0.74 -23.79
C GLY A 560 17.68 0.73 -23.65
N SER A 561 16.77 1.61 -23.21
CA SER A 561 17.13 2.96 -22.78
C SER A 561 17.76 2.94 -21.39
N THR A 562 18.31 4.07 -20.94
CA THR A 562 18.67 4.28 -19.52
C THR A 562 17.78 5.37 -18.91
N ILE A 563 17.67 5.39 -17.58
CA ILE A 563 16.96 6.46 -16.86
C ILE A 563 17.64 7.81 -17.09
N SER A 564 16.87 8.89 -17.13
CA SER A 564 17.40 10.25 -17.19
C SER A 564 16.69 11.20 -16.23
N ILE A 565 17.28 12.37 -15.99
CA ILE A 565 16.66 13.41 -15.15
C ILE A 565 15.28 13.85 -15.67
N ALA A 566 15.05 13.76 -16.98
CA ALA A 566 13.76 14.06 -17.59
C ALA A 566 12.64 13.13 -17.10
N ASP A 567 12.95 11.88 -16.70
CA ASP A 567 11.99 10.96 -16.11
C ASP A 567 11.44 11.48 -14.76
N PHE A 568 12.33 12.03 -13.92
CA PHE A 568 11.98 12.65 -12.64
C PHE A 568 11.17 13.94 -12.84
N VAL A 569 11.62 14.80 -13.75
CA VAL A 569 10.98 16.10 -14.02
C VAL A 569 9.56 15.92 -14.56
N LEU A 570 9.31 14.91 -15.41
CA LEU A 570 7.94 14.65 -15.87
C LEU A 570 7.02 14.24 -14.71
N GLY A 571 7.48 13.40 -13.79
CA GLY A 571 6.73 13.04 -12.59
C GLY A 571 6.41 14.26 -11.71
N MET A 572 7.38 15.19 -11.58
CA MET A 572 7.17 16.47 -10.92
C MET A 572 6.10 17.32 -11.63
N ILE A 573 6.12 17.42 -12.97
CA ILE A 573 5.11 18.16 -13.74
C ILE A 573 3.71 17.56 -13.54
N LEU A 574 3.59 16.24 -13.70
CA LEU A 574 2.29 15.55 -13.63
C LEU A 574 1.67 15.53 -12.24
N SER A 575 2.45 15.82 -11.19
CA SER A 575 1.93 16.07 -9.84
C SER A 575 1.06 17.33 -9.74
N PHE A 576 1.17 18.26 -10.71
CA PHE A 576 0.38 19.49 -10.76
C PHE A 576 -0.52 19.55 -12.01
N ASP A 577 0.03 19.29 -13.19
CA ASP A 577 -0.57 19.67 -14.48
C ASP A 577 -1.98 19.11 -14.69
N ARG A 578 -2.22 17.86 -14.28
CA ARG A 578 -3.53 17.20 -14.42
C ARG A 578 -4.66 17.88 -13.64
N ALA A 579 -4.34 18.58 -12.56
CA ALA A 579 -5.34 19.27 -11.73
C ALA A 579 -5.53 20.74 -12.12
N LYS A 580 -4.79 21.24 -13.13
CA LYS A 580 -4.90 22.62 -13.62
C LYS A 580 -5.98 22.73 -14.70
N PRO A 581 -7.09 23.48 -14.50
CA PRO A 581 -8.15 23.61 -15.50
C PRO A 581 -7.68 24.12 -16.87
N GLU A 582 -6.59 24.86 -16.90
CA GLU A 582 -5.94 25.40 -18.09
C GLU A 582 -5.00 24.40 -18.80
N SER A 583 -4.71 23.24 -18.20
CA SER A 583 -3.94 22.17 -18.83
C SER A 583 -4.73 21.46 -19.93
N ALA A 584 -4.04 21.12 -21.02
CA ALA A 584 -4.59 20.29 -22.08
C ALA A 584 -4.92 18.86 -21.63
N ILE A 585 -4.37 18.41 -20.50
CA ILE A 585 -4.64 17.10 -19.90
C ILE A 585 -5.44 17.19 -18.59
N TYR A 586 -6.13 18.31 -18.35
CA TYR A 586 -6.95 18.51 -17.16
C TYR A 586 -7.90 17.32 -16.91
N ASP A 587 -7.93 16.85 -15.68
CA ASP A 587 -8.76 15.76 -15.21
C ASP A 587 -9.34 16.11 -13.84
N GLU A 588 -10.65 16.27 -13.78
CA GLU A 588 -11.37 16.66 -12.56
C GLU A 588 -11.16 15.66 -11.42
N SER A 589 -10.98 14.36 -11.75
CA SER A 589 -10.69 13.32 -10.76
C SER A 589 -9.33 13.48 -10.07
N ALA A 590 -8.40 14.25 -10.66
CA ALA A 590 -7.08 14.51 -10.07
C ALA A 590 -7.09 15.66 -9.04
N VAL A 591 -8.12 16.51 -9.05
CA VAL A 591 -8.19 17.74 -8.22
C VAL A 591 -8.18 17.44 -6.71
N PRO A 592 -8.93 16.46 -6.18
CA PRO A 592 -8.90 16.17 -4.74
C PRO A 592 -7.52 15.74 -4.24
N GLY A 593 -6.84 14.84 -4.97
CA GLY A 593 -5.49 14.40 -4.64
C GLY A 593 -4.48 15.54 -4.70
N TYR A 594 -4.57 16.40 -5.71
CA TYR A 594 -3.78 17.61 -5.83
C TYR A 594 -3.96 18.56 -4.64
N ASN A 595 -5.21 18.83 -4.24
CA ASN A 595 -5.49 19.72 -3.10
C ASN A 595 -4.92 19.16 -1.79
N SER A 596 -5.02 17.84 -1.56
CA SER A 596 -4.41 17.17 -0.42
C SER A 596 -2.88 17.35 -0.45
N PHE A 597 -2.23 17.09 -1.58
CA PHE A 597 -0.79 17.28 -1.75
C PHE A 597 -0.38 18.74 -1.47
N MET A 598 -1.07 19.70 -2.08
CA MET A 598 -0.75 21.13 -1.96
C MET A 598 -1.00 21.72 -0.56
N SER A 599 -1.84 21.07 0.26
CA SER A 599 -2.05 21.50 1.65
C SER A 599 -0.76 21.45 2.48
N ALA A 600 0.08 20.44 2.23
CA ALA A 600 1.34 20.21 2.94
C ALA A 600 2.58 20.54 2.11
N PHE A 601 2.55 20.40 0.79
CA PHE A 601 3.71 20.66 -0.07
C PHE A 601 4.15 22.13 -0.01
N ARG A 602 5.46 22.36 0.10
CA ARG A 602 6.04 23.70 0.13
C ARG A 602 7.04 23.95 -0.98
N GLY A 603 7.74 22.92 -1.46
CA GLY A 603 8.56 23.03 -2.66
C GLY A 603 9.44 21.82 -2.93
N VAL A 604 9.92 21.70 -4.16
CA VAL A 604 10.94 20.73 -4.58
C VAL A 604 12.08 21.44 -5.30
N LYS A 605 13.31 20.99 -5.11
CA LYS A 605 14.49 21.57 -5.75
C LYS A 605 15.47 20.50 -6.18
N ILE A 606 15.85 20.53 -7.45
CA ILE A 606 17.02 19.79 -7.95
C ILE A 606 18.26 20.62 -7.59
N VAL A 607 19.08 20.13 -6.68
CA VAL A 607 20.28 20.81 -6.17
C VAL A 607 21.49 20.52 -7.05
N SER A 608 21.57 19.31 -7.57
CA SER A 608 22.61 18.83 -8.46
C SER A 608 21.99 17.86 -9.45
N GLU A 609 22.40 17.93 -10.71
CA GLU A 609 21.94 17.03 -11.77
C GLU A 609 22.83 15.78 -11.89
N ASN A 610 24.13 15.85 -11.57
CA ASN A 610 25.03 14.68 -11.64
C ASN A 610 26.19 14.78 -10.62
N PRO A 611 26.21 13.95 -9.55
CA PRO A 611 25.14 13.03 -9.15
C PRO A 611 23.85 13.79 -8.82
N LEU A 612 22.70 13.13 -9.01
CA LEU A 612 21.40 13.74 -8.76
C LEU A 612 21.18 13.95 -7.25
N VAL A 613 20.78 15.15 -6.86
CA VAL A 613 20.39 15.49 -5.48
C VAL A 613 19.11 16.29 -5.51
N ILE A 614 18.09 15.81 -4.79
CA ILE A 614 16.77 16.43 -4.74
C ILE A 614 16.42 16.80 -3.29
N GLU A 615 15.99 18.05 -3.07
CA GLU A 615 15.42 18.52 -1.82
C GLU A 615 13.90 18.64 -1.93
N THR A 616 13.16 18.20 -0.92
CA THR A 616 11.69 18.32 -0.85
C THR A 616 11.24 18.86 0.51
N TYR A 617 10.42 19.91 0.46
CA TYR A 617 9.93 20.66 1.61
C TYR A 617 8.42 20.42 1.78
N SER A 618 8.01 20.00 2.98
CA SER A 618 6.61 19.67 3.28
C SER A 618 6.28 19.95 4.73
N ASP A 619 5.03 20.30 5.02
CA ASP A 619 4.50 20.32 6.38
C ASP A 619 4.09 18.93 6.89
N LEU A 620 3.97 17.95 5.98
CA LEU A 620 3.74 16.56 6.31
C LEU A 620 5.06 15.90 6.74
N TYR A 621 5.05 15.30 7.92
CA TYR A 621 6.14 14.48 8.47
C TYR A 621 5.58 13.11 8.87
N THR A 622 6.44 12.14 9.15
CA THR A 622 6.10 10.80 9.65
C THR A 622 6.73 10.61 11.03
N LEU A 623 6.24 9.66 11.84
CA LEU A 623 6.88 9.34 13.12
C LEU A 623 8.32 8.82 12.96
N ASP A 624 8.66 8.38 11.75
CA ASP A 624 9.92 7.73 11.45
C ASP A 624 10.53 8.39 10.22
N ALA A 625 11.78 8.84 10.36
CA ALA A 625 12.46 9.68 9.39
C ALA A 625 12.63 8.99 8.03
N GLU A 626 12.89 7.68 8.02
CA GLU A 626 13.03 6.83 6.86
C GLU A 626 11.89 7.05 5.86
N ASN A 627 10.64 7.00 6.35
CA ASN A 627 9.43 7.19 5.55
C ASN A 627 9.08 8.66 5.28
N GLY A 628 9.86 9.57 5.85
CA GLY A 628 9.86 10.99 5.50
C GLY A 628 10.65 11.29 4.22
N THR A 629 11.34 10.29 3.65
CA THR A 629 12.12 10.43 2.41
C THR A 629 11.23 10.66 1.19
N SER A 630 11.57 11.66 0.35
CA SER A 630 10.87 11.94 -0.92
C SER A 630 11.79 11.67 -2.10
N THR A 631 11.71 10.48 -2.68
CA THR A 631 12.64 10.03 -3.74
C THR A 631 12.42 10.82 -5.04
N TRP A 632 11.17 10.94 -5.50
CA TRP A 632 10.83 11.38 -6.87
C TRP A 632 11.26 10.42 -7.98
N PHE A 633 11.62 9.19 -7.64
CA PHE A 633 11.91 8.17 -8.64
C PHE A 633 10.70 8.00 -9.59
N PRO A 634 10.88 7.79 -10.91
CA PRO A 634 9.80 7.79 -11.90
C PRO A 634 8.91 6.54 -11.83
N TYR A 635 8.23 6.40 -10.70
CA TYR A 635 7.24 5.39 -10.40
C TYR A 635 6.00 6.11 -9.86
N TYR A 636 4.88 5.91 -10.53
CA TYR A 636 3.60 6.55 -10.26
C TYR A 636 2.73 5.60 -9.41
N SER A 637 1.55 6.07 -9.00
CA SER A 637 0.66 5.35 -8.10
C SER A 637 0.29 3.93 -8.54
N GLN A 638 0.34 3.61 -9.85
CA GLN A 638 0.03 2.28 -10.40
C GLN A 638 1.16 1.68 -11.24
N GLY A 639 2.41 2.12 -11.08
CA GLY A 639 3.56 1.47 -11.70
C GLY A 639 4.65 2.41 -12.23
N PRO A 640 5.70 1.84 -12.87
CA PRO A 640 6.80 2.59 -13.46
C PRO A 640 6.34 3.46 -14.64
N GLY A 641 6.85 4.68 -14.74
CA GLY A 641 6.48 5.60 -15.82
C GLY A 641 7.66 6.45 -16.30
N PHE A 642 8.25 6.06 -17.42
CA PHE A 642 9.35 6.83 -18.03
C PHE A 642 8.82 7.83 -19.05
N TRP A 643 9.54 8.94 -19.22
CA TRP A 643 9.00 10.12 -19.88
C TRP A 643 8.50 9.84 -21.30
N HIS A 644 9.18 8.97 -22.03
CA HIS A 644 8.86 8.64 -23.43
C HIS A 644 7.59 7.78 -23.53
N VAL A 645 7.37 6.85 -22.60
CA VAL A 645 6.12 6.07 -22.53
C VAL A 645 4.94 6.99 -22.19
N ILE A 646 5.09 7.78 -21.11
CA ILE A 646 4.02 8.64 -20.61
C ILE A 646 3.68 9.73 -21.63
N THR A 647 4.67 10.25 -22.36
CA THR A 647 4.44 11.27 -23.40
C THR A 647 3.53 10.77 -24.53
N ALA A 648 3.68 9.52 -24.97
CA ALA A 648 2.76 8.96 -25.96
C ALA A 648 1.31 8.95 -25.46
N MET A 649 1.12 8.69 -24.17
CA MET A 649 -0.20 8.74 -23.53
C MET A 649 -0.71 10.19 -23.37
N ILE A 650 0.17 11.14 -22.98
CA ILE A 650 -0.15 12.58 -22.89
C ILE A 650 -0.67 13.10 -24.22
N LEU A 651 -0.01 12.77 -25.33
CA LEU A 651 -0.44 13.23 -26.66
C LEU A 651 -1.84 12.71 -27.03
N ALA A 652 -2.18 11.48 -26.65
CA ALA A 652 -3.52 10.92 -26.85
C ALA A 652 -4.57 11.55 -25.92
N GLU A 653 -4.18 11.89 -24.68
CA GLU A 653 -5.02 12.60 -23.70
C GLU A 653 -5.38 14.01 -24.17
N GLN A 654 -4.40 14.75 -24.69
CA GLN A 654 -4.59 16.11 -25.19
C GLN A 654 -5.59 16.17 -26.35
N GLU A 655 -5.54 15.17 -27.23
CA GLU A 655 -6.47 15.02 -28.36
C GLU A 655 -7.80 14.36 -27.97
N LYS A 656 -7.98 13.97 -26.70
CA LYS A 656 -9.18 13.32 -26.16
C LYS A 656 -9.56 12.06 -26.94
N ILE A 657 -8.56 11.29 -27.39
CA ILE A 657 -8.76 9.97 -28.02
C ILE A 657 -8.70 8.86 -26.96
N MET A 658 -7.94 9.11 -25.91
CA MET A 658 -7.71 8.23 -24.79
C MET A 658 -7.68 9.07 -23.51
N SER A 659 -8.00 8.48 -22.35
CA SER A 659 -7.78 9.13 -21.06
C SER A 659 -7.02 8.25 -20.07
N PHE A 660 -6.27 8.86 -19.16
CA PHE A 660 -5.59 8.19 -18.06
C PHE A 660 -6.58 7.58 -17.09
N SER A 661 -7.64 8.29 -16.71
CA SER A 661 -8.59 7.87 -15.68
C SER A 661 -9.86 7.25 -16.26
N GLU A 662 -10.47 6.33 -15.50
CA GLU A 662 -11.75 5.74 -15.84
C GLU A 662 -12.87 6.80 -15.90
N ASP A 663 -12.96 7.66 -14.88
CA ASP A 663 -14.01 8.69 -14.77
C ASP A 663 -14.07 9.57 -16.01
N LYS A 664 -12.90 10.08 -16.46
CA LYS A 664 -12.82 10.94 -17.65
C LYS A 664 -13.03 10.14 -18.94
N ALA A 665 -12.52 8.91 -19.04
CA ALA A 665 -12.76 8.03 -20.18
C ALA A 665 -14.25 7.74 -20.36
N GLN A 666 -14.97 7.44 -19.27
CA GLN A 666 -16.41 7.20 -19.27
C GLN A 666 -17.18 8.47 -19.63
N ALA A 667 -16.85 9.60 -19.01
CA ALA A 667 -17.54 10.87 -19.26
C ALA A 667 -17.42 11.35 -20.72
N LEU A 668 -16.30 11.04 -21.38
CA LEU A 668 -16.06 11.41 -22.78
C LEU A 668 -16.38 10.29 -23.78
N GLU A 669 -16.73 9.10 -23.31
CA GLU A 669 -16.92 7.88 -24.12
C GLU A 669 -15.69 7.51 -24.97
N ILE A 670 -14.50 7.61 -24.39
CA ILE A 670 -13.21 7.34 -25.04
C ILE A 670 -12.45 6.20 -24.38
N ILE A 671 -11.28 5.84 -24.94
CA ILE A 671 -10.49 4.71 -24.46
C ILE A 671 -9.89 5.03 -23.08
N TRP A 672 -10.05 4.16 -22.09
CA TRP A 672 -9.23 4.19 -20.87
C TRP A 672 -7.85 3.58 -21.17
N ALA A 673 -6.79 4.34 -20.92
CA ALA A 673 -5.44 4.01 -21.35
C ALA A 673 -4.96 2.66 -20.80
N ASN A 674 -4.50 1.79 -21.70
CA ASN A 674 -3.90 0.51 -21.37
C ASN A 674 -2.59 0.31 -22.15
N LEU A 675 -1.48 0.13 -21.44
CA LEU A 675 -0.17 -0.05 -22.07
C LEU A 675 0.09 -1.49 -22.55
N ILE A 676 -0.72 -2.47 -22.13
CA ILE A 676 -0.44 -3.89 -22.39
C ILE A 676 -1.36 -4.54 -23.42
N THR A 677 -2.59 -4.03 -23.61
CA THR A 677 -3.57 -4.67 -24.50
C THR A 677 -4.61 -3.68 -25.03
N GLY A 678 -5.44 -4.14 -25.97
CA GLY A 678 -6.66 -3.46 -26.36
C GLY A 678 -6.46 -2.31 -27.35
N PRO A 679 -7.47 -1.46 -27.54
CA PRO A 679 -7.47 -0.42 -28.58
C PRO A 679 -6.49 0.73 -28.32
N SER A 680 -5.87 0.79 -27.13
CA SER A 680 -4.83 1.77 -26.81
C SER A 680 -3.55 1.58 -27.64
N LEU A 681 -3.17 0.33 -27.96
CA LEU A 681 -1.86 0.05 -28.56
C LEU A 681 -1.67 0.73 -29.94
N PRO A 682 -2.63 0.65 -30.90
CA PRO A 682 -2.47 1.35 -32.19
C PRO A 682 -2.49 2.88 -32.06
N VAL A 683 -3.18 3.41 -31.05
CA VAL A 683 -3.19 4.86 -30.76
C VAL A 683 -1.82 5.30 -30.29
N LEU A 684 -1.24 4.59 -29.32
CA LEU A 684 0.10 4.85 -28.79
C LEU A 684 1.17 4.73 -29.88
N GLU A 685 1.11 3.69 -30.71
CA GLU A 685 2.01 3.51 -31.86
C GLU A 685 2.02 4.74 -32.78
N THR A 686 0.84 5.30 -33.06
CA THR A 686 0.70 6.50 -33.91
C THR A 686 1.48 7.68 -33.32
N TYR A 687 1.36 7.92 -32.02
CA TYR A 687 2.04 9.02 -31.35
C TYR A 687 3.54 8.78 -31.17
N VAL A 688 3.97 7.53 -30.94
CA VAL A 688 5.39 7.17 -30.88
C VAL A 688 6.06 7.39 -32.24
N ILE A 689 5.44 6.95 -33.34
CA ILE A 689 5.97 7.18 -34.70
C ILE A 689 6.02 8.68 -35.02
N ALA A 690 4.96 9.42 -34.69
CA ALA A 690 4.93 10.86 -34.91
C ALA A 690 6.04 11.57 -34.13
N SER A 691 6.24 11.21 -32.87
CA SER A 691 7.26 11.79 -31.99
C SER A 691 8.68 11.43 -32.42
N GLN A 692 8.90 10.20 -32.89
CA GLN A 692 10.17 9.78 -33.46
C GLN A 692 10.55 10.61 -34.70
N ASN A 693 9.58 10.87 -35.59
CA ASN A 693 9.83 11.59 -36.84
C ASN A 693 10.17 13.08 -36.63
N THR A 694 9.78 13.66 -35.49
CA THR A 694 9.98 15.07 -35.18
C THR A 694 11.02 15.31 -34.08
N GLY A 695 11.53 14.26 -33.43
CA GLY A 695 12.40 14.40 -32.24
C GLY A 695 11.66 15.05 -31.07
N PHE A 696 10.36 14.76 -30.91
CA PHE A 696 9.47 15.49 -30.00
C PHE A 696 9.95 15.47 -28.55
N ILE A 697 9.98 16.66 -27.93
CA ILE A 697 10.25 16.89 -26.51
C ILE A 697 8.93 17.35 -25.85
N PRO A 698 8.37 16.57 -24.90
CA PRO A 698 7.19 16.99 -24.13
C PRO A 698 7.50 18.20 -23.25
N TYR A 699 6.51 19.05 -22.97
CA TYR A 699 6.68 20.21 -22.07
C TYR A 699 7.98 21.01 -22.30
N GLU A 700 8.30 21.27 -23.58
CA GLU A 700 9.57 21.83 -24.04
C GLU A 700 10.10 23.02 -23.23
N PRO A 701 9.27 24.00 -22.79
CA PRO A 701 9.75 25.13 -21.97
C PRO A 701 10.46 24.72 -20.67
N THR A 702 10.08 23.59 -20.09
CA THR A 702 10.73 23.02 -18.89
C THR A 702 11.64 21.86 -19.24
N MET A 703 11.14 20.82 -19.92
CA MET A 703 11.91 19.60 -20.13
C MET A 703 13.03 19.76 -21.15
N GLY A 704 12.99 20.76 -22.03
CA GLY A 704 14.10 21.06 -22.95
C GLY A 704 15.40 21.46 -22.24
N GLN A 705 15.35 21.74 -20.94
CA GLN A 705 16.53 21.97 -20.09
C GLN A 705 17.20 20.66 -19.64
N TYR A 706 16.44 19.56 -19.64
CA TYR A 706 16.80 18.26 -19.07
C TYR A 706 16.83 17.12 -20.10
N LEU A 707 16.33 17.37 -21.31
CA LEU A 707 16.21 16.40 -22.39
C LEU A 707 16.77 16.98 -23.68
N THR A 708 17.64 16.22 -24.34
CA THR A 708 18.18 16.60 -25.66
C THR A 708 17.38 15.94 -26.79
N GLU A 709 17.35 16.56 -27.97
CA GLU A 709 16.71 15.99 -29.17
C GLU A 709 17.32 14.62 -29.56
N ALA A 710 18.62 14.45 -29.33
CA ALA A 710 19.32 13.19 -29.59
C ALA A 710 18.86 12.06 -28.65
N GLU A 711 18.74 12.36 -27.35
CA GLU A 711 18.17 11.42 -26.38
C GLU A 711 16.71 11.11 -26.72
N ALA A 712 15.91 12.13 -27.03
CA ALA A 712 14.51 11.96 -27.39
C ALA A 712 14.35 11.01 -28.59
N THR A 713 15.10 11.26 -29.67
CA THR A 713 15.10 10.41 -30.88
C THR A 713 15.51 8.97 -30.57
N ALA A 714 16.51 8.77 -29.70
CA ALA A 714 16.96 7.45 -29.30
C ALA A 714 15.88 6.71 -28.50
N ARG A 715 15.28 7.34 -27.49
CA ARG A 715 14.22 6.72 -26.66
C ARG A 715 12.95 6.43 -27.46
N TRP A 716 12.56 7.30 -28.40
CA TRP A 716 11.45 7.02 -29.30
C TRP A 716 11.71 5.79 -30.18
N SER A 717 12.94 5.64 -30.65
CA SER A 717 13.34 4.48 -31.45
C SER A 717 13.35 3.20 -30.62
N ASN A 718 13.86 3.26 -29.39
CA ASN A 718 13.85 2.13 -28.46
C ASN A 718 12.42 1.69 -28.12
N LEU A 719 11.52 2.63 -27.82
CA LEU A 719 10.13 2.32 -27.51
C LEU A 719 9.39 1.67 -28.69
N LEU A 720 9.60 2.18 -29.91
CA LEU A 720 8.99 1.58 -31.10
C LEU A 720 9.55 0.16 -31.36
N ASN A 721 10.86 -0.03 -31.17
CA ASN A 721 11.47 -1.37 -31.30
C ASN A 721 10.94 -2.33 -30.23
N PHE A 722 10.79 -1.87 -28.99
CA PHE A 722 10.23 -2.64 -27.89
C PHE A 722 8.77 -3.04 -28.19
N TYR A 723 7.94 -2.12 -28.67
CA TYR A 723 6.58 -2.45 -29.11
C TYR A 723 6.57 -3.46 -30.26
N ASN A 724 7.45 -3.33 -31.24
CA ASN A 724 7.53 -4.28 -32.36
C ASN A 724 7.99 -5.69 -31.92
N ASP A 725 8.79 -5.80 -30.86
CA ASP A 725 9.24 -7.08 -30.29
C ASP A 725 8.21 -7.69 -29.33
N LYS A 726 7.70 -6.89 -28.39
CA LYS A 726 6.85 -7.34 -27.28
C LYS A 726 5.35 -7.19 -27.51
N GLY A 727 4.95 -6.35 -28.46
CA GLY A 727 3.55 -6.06 -28.75
C GLY A 727 2.85 -5.15 -27.74
N HIS A 728 3.60 -4.48 -26.85
CA HIS A 728 3.06 -3.56 -25.84
C HIS A 728 4.02 -2.41 -25.51
N PHE A 729 3.53 -1.40 -24.79
CA PHE A 729 4.29 -0.20 -24.39
C PHE A 729 4.67 -0.16 -22.90
N TRP A 730 4.45 -1.25 -22.16
CA TRP A 730 4.86 -1.37 -20.75
C TRP A 730 6.39 -1.51 -20.62
N VAL A 731 7.08 -0.39 -20.41
CA VAL A 731 8.53 -0.32 -20.16
C VAL A 731 8.76 -0.03 -18.68
N ALA A 732 9.63 -0.80 -18.06
CA ALA A 732 9.91 -0.72 -16.63
C ALA A 732 11.42 -0.86 -16.31
N SER A 733 11.78 -0.89 -15.01
CA SER A 733 13.18 -0.93 -14.51
C SER A 733 13.47 -2.06 -13.50
N GLY A 734 12.48 -2.91 -13.23
CA GLY A 734 12.55 -3.97 -12.24
C GLY A 734 13.23 -5.27 -12.74
N PRO A 735 13.27 -6.30 -11.89
CA PRO A 735 14.02 -7.55 -12.13
C PRO A 735 13.50 -8.39 -13.30
N TYR A 736 12.24 -8.20 -13.71
CA TYR A 736 11.65 -8.93 -14.84
C TYR A 736 10.95 -7.97 -15.79
N TYR A 737 10.99 -8.24 -17.09
CA TYR A 737 10.19 -7.51 -18.06
C TYR A 737 8.95 -8.32 -18.45
N LEU A 738 7.89 -7.62 -18.84
CA LEU A 738 6.69 -8.23 -19.41
C LEU A 738 7.03 -8.77 -20.81
N ASP A 739 6.91 -10.08 -21.00
CA ASP A 739 7.22 -10.74 -22.28
C ASP A 739 5.96 -11.14 -23.05
N GLY A 740 4.90 -11.52 -22.33
CA GLY A 740 3.64 -11.95 -22.95
C GLY A 740 2.43 -11.75 -22.07
N VAL A 741 1.31 -11.39 -22.71
CA VAL A 741 0.01 -11.15 -22.06
C VAL A 741 -1.07 -11.90 -22.83
N PHE A 742 -1.84 -12.73 -22.12
CA PHE A 742 -2.91 -13.56 -22.67
C PHE A 742 -4.20 -13.36 -21.87
N PRO A 743 -4.99 -12.31 -22.16
CA PRO A 743 -6.14 -11.94 -21.33
C PRO A 743 -7.30 -12.95 -21.38
N THR A 744 -7.44 -13.69 -22.48
CA THR A 744 -8.48 -14.71 -22.64
C THR A 744 -8.17 -15.92 -21.75
N GLU A 745 -6.91 -16.35 -21.74
CA GLU A 745 -6.41 -17.46 -20.95
C GLU A 745 -6.11 -17.08 -19.49
N LYS A 746 -6.13 -15.77 -19.17
CA LYS A 746 -5.73 -15.22 -17.87
C LYS A 746 -4.30 -15.63 -17.49
N VAL A 747 -3.35 -15.37 -18.40
CA VAL A 747 -1.93 -15.66 -18.20
C VAL A 747 -1.06 -14.43 -18.50
N ILE A 748 -0.06 -14.20 -17.64
CA ILE A 748 1.04 -13.26 -17.82
C ILE A 748 2.36 -14.05 -17.82
N VAL A 749 3.27 -13.69 -18.73
CA VAL A 749 4.62 -14.23 -18.79
C VAL A 749 5.62 -13.09 -18.58
N LEU A 750 6.46 -13.23 -17.56
CA LEU A 750 7.57 -12.34 -17.27
C LEU A 750 8.89 -13.06 -17.53
N LYS A 751 9.91 -12.34 -17.99
CA LYS A 751 11.25 -12.88 -18.21
C LYS A 751 12.31 -12.08 -17.48
N LYS A 752 13.36 -12.78 -17.04
CA LYS A 752 14.50 -12.20 -16.33
C LYS A 752 15.11 -11.06 -17.12
N PHE A 753 15.27 -9.91 -16.47
CA PHE A 753 16.01 -8.79 -17.03
C PHE A 753 17.50 -8.95 -16.70
N ALA A 754 18.28 -9.38 -17.69
CA ALA A 754 19.69 -9.74 -17.49
C ALA A 754 20.56 -8.56 -17.01
N ASP A 755 20.18 -7.34 -17.36
CA ASP A 755 20.90 -6.10 -17.02
C ASP A 755 20.43 -5.49 -15.69
N TYR A 756 19.59 -6.19 -14.91
CA TYR A 756 19.12 -5.71 -13.62
C TYR A 756 20.30 -5.46 -12.65
N PRO A 757 20.45 -4.24 -12.10
CA PRO A 757 21.71 -3.79 -11.51
C PRO A 757 21.98 -4.32 -10.10
N PHE A 758 21.00 -4.91 -9.42
CA PHE A 758 21.16 -5.35 -8.04
C PHE A 758 21.55 -6.83 -7.92
N PRO A 759 22.51 -7.16 -7.04
CA PRO A 759 22.91 -8.53 -6.78
C PRO A 759 21.86 -9.23 -5.92
N ALA A 760 21.85 -10.55 -6.00
CA ALA A 760 20.83 -11.40 -5.39
C ALA A 760 20.81 -11.44 -3.87
N ASP A 761 21.95 -11.19 -3.25
CA ASP A 761 22.08 -11.12 -1.80
C ASP A 761 21.61 -9.79 -1.19
N LYS A 762 21.38 -8.74 -2.01
CA LYS A 762 20.96 -7.42 -1.52
C LYS A 762 19.70 -7.48 -0.64
N TRP A 763 18.78 -8.36 -0.99
CA TRP A 763 17.46 -8.47 -0.36
C TRP A 763 17.28 -9.74 0.48
N GLN A 764 18.36 -10.51 0.67
CA GLN A 764 18.28 -11.80 1.38
C GLN A 764 17.81 -11.64 2.83
N TYR A 765 18.14 -10.51 3.48
CA TYR A 765 17.69 -10.21 4.84
C TYR A 765 16.15 -10.20 4.99
N LEU A 766 15.40 -9.88 3.93
CA LEU A 766 13.93 -9.93 3.94
C LEU A 766 13.37 -11.34 4.13
N ILE A 767 14.17 -12.36 3.81
CA ILE A 767 13.86 -13.77 4.05
C ILE A 767 14.50 -14.23 5.37
N ASP A 768 15.77 -13.92 5.58
CA ASP A 768 16.54 -14.42 6.74
C ASP A 768 16.06 -13.86 8.08
N GLU A 769 15.58 -12.62 8.10
CA GLU A 769 15.12 -11.92 9.31
C GLU A 769 13.60 -11.97 9.50
N ARG A 770 12.90 -12.78 8.70
CA ARG A 770 11.46 -13.01 8.87
C ARG A 770 11.17 -13.61 10.26
N PRO A 771 10.22 -13.04 11.02
CA PRO A 771 9.91 -13.49 12.38
C PRO A 771 9.29 -14.89 12.48
#